data_AF-A0A0Q4ZH22-F1
#
_entry.id   AF-A0A0Q4ZH22-F1
#
_cell.length_a   1.000
_cell.length_b   1.000
_cell.length_c   1.000
_cell.angle_alpha   90.00
_cell.angle_beta   90.00
_cell.angle_gamma   90.00
#
_symmetry.space_group_name_H-M   'P 1'
#
loop_
_entity.id
_entity.type
_entity.pdbx_description
1 polymer ?
#
loop_
_entity_poly.entity_id
_entity_poly.type
_entity_poly.pdbx_seq_one_letter_code
_entity_poly.pdbx_strand_id
1 'polypeptide(L)'
;MAEARAIAGAPARRPSGTALLIGAVCLAAALLTLRSLTADLPLARALSALWTPDWTDIHQVILHESLAPRLATAWLAGAALALSGTVLQQVLRNPLASPSTLGISAGAQLALALASLFAPSLFANGREAVALAGAGLAALAVFALGRNRGFAPLGLLLAGLVVELACGAIQTLLVILHQERLFGLFVWGAGSLAMNDWSAPAYLAPRLAVAAGLVALMVRPLALLDLDETNARSLGLGLGPARLGALVIAVALAGFVVSGVGVIGFVGFAAPILVRLTGTRRLRDRLIAAPLLGGALLWLTDAVVLALGPLVSLPTGAFAALLGVPLLLWLLPRLRGVGSLHHATEATARAPRPWRRIAAWGALLALLSVGALVLGRQEGGWVVSLGDGFAEVMPWRWPRVVASLAAGATLALAGALVQRLTGNPLASPEVLGVSAGAAFGLIVVSLLVALPDRAMLLGAGGAGAVVSLLAILALGRRAALAPEQMLLAGIALTTGFGALLTILMISGDPAVVMLRAWTAGSTARVAPDDAVAALALLGIGAACLPPVVRWLDLMPLGDSTGQALGLSLGGSRLAILTLAALLTAAGTLVAGPLSFVGLVAPQVARLAGLARAAPHLAGSALAGALIMVAADFVGRMAFFPDQLPAGLVAALVGAPFMMWLLARR
;
A
#
# COMPACT_ATOMS: atom_id res chain seq x y z
N MET A 1 -37.52 15.29 8.58
CA MET A 1 -37.51 16.54 7.77
C MET A 1 -36.31 17.46 8.01
N ALA A 2 -35.61 17.40 9.15
CA ALA A 2 -34.33 18.08 9.36
C ALA A 2 -33.15 17.44 8.58
N GLU A 3 -33.19 16.13 8.30
CA GLU A 3 -32.17 15.43 7.51
C GLU A 3 -32.23 15.72 6.00
N ALA A 4 -33.41 16.04 5.46
CA ALA A 4 -33.56 16.41 4.06
C ALA A 4 -33.00 17.81 3.74
N ARG A 5 -32.83 18.68 4.74
CA ARG A 5 -32.20 20.01 4.58
C ARG A 5 -30.67 19.97 4.55
N ALA A 6 -30.04 18.87 4.95
CA ALA A 6 -28.57 18.72 4.82
C ALA A 6 -28.13 18.37 3.38
N ILE A 7 -29.07 17.89 2.55
CA ILE A 7 -28.87 17.54 1.14
C ILE A 7 -29.25 18.71 0.20
N ALA A 8 -30.06 19.66 0.68
CA ALA A 8 -30.40 20.87 -0.06
C ALA A 8 -29.22 21.87 -0.06
N GLY A 9 -28.73 22.21 -1.24
CA GLY A 9 -27.56 23.05 -1.46
C GLY A 9 -27.62 24.40 -0.74
N ALA A 10 -26.82 24.53 0.33
CA ALA A 10 -26.36 25.83 0.79
C ALA A 10 -25.58 26.52 -0.35
N PRO A 11 -25.73 27.85 -0.54
CA PRO A 11 -25.05 28.58 -1.61
C PRO A 11 -23.54 28.35 -1.50
N ALA A 12 -22.89 28.17 -2.65
CA ALA A 12 -21.44 28.02 -2.74
C ALA A 12 -20.77 29.21 -2.03
N ARG A 13 -20.26 28.98 -0.82
CA ARG A 13 -19.44 29.97 -0.12
C ARG A 13 -18.24 30.29 -1.03
N ARG A 14 -17.88 31.57 -1.11
CA ARG A 14 -16.74 32.05 -1.90
C ARG A 14 -15.50 31.19 -1.61
N PRO A 15 -14.63 30.92 -2.60
CA PRO A 15 -13.41 30.10 -2.43
C PRO A 15 -12.34 30.72 -1.51
N SER A 16 -12.71 31.66 -0.64
CA SER A 16 -11.81 32.37 0.27
C SER A 16 -11.07 31.41 1.21
N GLY A 17 -11.73 30.36 1.71
CA GLY A 17 -11.07 29.35 2.55
C GLY A 17 -9.94 28.62 1.85
N THR A 18 -10.09 28.34 0.55
CA THR A 18 -9.08 27.63 -0.25
C THR A 18 -7.89 28.54 -0.56
N ALA A 19 -8.16 29.79 -0.95
CA ALA A 19 -7.10 30.77 -1.19
C ALA A 19 -6.29 31.07 0.09
N LEU A 20 -6.95 31.17 1.24
CA LEU A 20 -6.30 31.34 2.54
C LEU A 20 -5.41 30.15 2.90
N LEU A 21 -5.88 28.92 2.67
CA LEU A 21 -5.09 27.72 2.92
C LEU A 21 -3.84 27.67 2.04
N ILE A 22 -3.99 27.90 0.73
CA ILE A 22 -2.85 27.94 -0.21
C ILE A 22 -1.87 29.04 0.23
N GLY A 23 -2.37 30.24 0.52
CA GLY A 23 -1.55 31.36 0.98
C GLY A 23 -0.78 31.05 2.26
N ALA A 24 -1.43 30.43 3.25
CA ALA A 24 -0.79 30.05 4.52
C ALA A 24 0.30 28.99 4.34
N VAL A 25 0.06 27.96 3.51
CA VAL A 25 1.05 26.91 3.21
C VAL A 25 2.24 27.52 2.45
N CYS A 26 1.98 28.35 1.44
CA CYS A 26 3.03 29.06 0.70
C CYS A 26 3.85 29.99 1.61
N LEU A 27 3.21 30.72 2.53
CA LEU A 27 3.91 31.59 3.46
C LEU A 27 4.82 30.79 4.38
N ALA A 28 4.34 29.68 4.95
CA ALA A 28 5.16 28.81 5.79
C ALA A 28 6.36 28.24 5.02
N ALA A 29 6.15 27.77 3.79
CA ALA A 29 7.20 27.25 2.93
C ALA A 29 8.23 28.34 2.55
N ALA A 30 7.75 29.55 2.24
CA ALA A 30 8.58 30.70 1.92
C ALA A 30 9.47 31.10 3.11
N LEU A 31 8.92 31.15 4.32
CA LEU A 31 9.68 31.49 5.54
C LEU A 31 10.78 30.47 5.83
N LEU A 32 10.49 29.17 5.69
CA LEU A 32 11.50 28.11 5.87
C LEU A 32 12.57 28.14 4.77
N THR A 33 12.17 28.37 3.53
CA THR A 33 13.10 28.50 2.39
C THR A 33 14.00 29.72 2.60
N LEU A 34 13.41 30.86 2.96
CA LEU A 34 14.16 32.10 3.23
C LEU A 34 15.16 31.90 4.36
N ARG A 35 14.74 31.29 5.48
CA ARG A 35 15.63 30.96 6.61
C ARG A 35 16.82 30.13 6.14
N SER A 36 16.57 29.11 5.32
CA SER A 36 17.61 28.22 4.80
C SER A 36 18.56 28.96 3.86
N LEU A 37 18.03 29.82 2.97
CA LEU A 37 18.83 30.62 2.04
C LEU A 37 19.68 31.69 2.74
N THR A 38 19.10 32.40 3.73
CA THR A 38 19.79 33.48 4.45
C THR A 38 20.85 33.00 5.43
N ALA A 39 20.92 31.69 5.70
CA ALA A 39 21.99 31.11 6.50
C ALA A 39 23.34 31.21 5.76
N ASP A 40 23.32 31.07 4.43
CA ASP A 40 24.52 30.99 3.60
C ASP A 40 24.73 32.21 2.70
N LEU A 41 23.66 32.92 2.31
CA LEU A 41 23.69 34.05 1.38
C LEU A 41 22.81 35.23 1.84
N PRO A 42 23.30 36.49 1.83
CA PRO A 42 22.45 37.66 2.01
C PRO A 42 21.34 37.72 0.96
N LEU A 43 20.12 38.09 1.37
CA LEU A 43 18.93 38.05 0.51
C LEU A 43 19.10 38.81 -0.83
N ALA A 44 19.79 39.94 -0.84
CA ALA A 44 20.04 40.72 -2.06
C ALA A 44 20.90 39.95 -3.08
N ARG A 45 21.90 39.19 -2.61
CA ARG A 45 22.74 38.33 -3.46
C ARG A 45 21.99 37.07 -3.89
N ALA A 46 21.17 36.49 -3.00
CA ALA A 46 20.33 35.35 -3.33
C ALA A 46 19.33 35.68 -4.46
N LEU A 47 18.70 36.86 -4.43
CA LEU A 47 17.74 37.26 -5.47
C LEU A 47 18.39 37.53 -6.83
N SER A 48 19.58 38.12 -6.86
CA SER A 48 20.32 38.34 -8.11
C SER A 48 20.82 37.02 -8.70
N ALA A 49 21.27 36.09 -7.86
CA ALA A 49 21.73 34.77 -8.27
C ALA A 49 20.65 33.88 -8.93
N LEU A 50 19.36 34.17 -8.73
CA LEU A 50 18.29 33.46 -9.44
C LEU A 50 18.31 33.69 -10.96
N TRP A 51 18.73 34.86 -11.42
CA TRP A 51 18.74 35.21 -12.85
C TRP A 51 20.15 35.35 -13.42
N THR A 52 21.08 35.89 -12.64
CA THR A 52 22.47 36.16 -13.07
C THR A 52 23.43 35.70 -11.97
N PRO A 53 23.64 34.38 -11.82
CA PRO A 53 24.57 33.84 -10.83
C PRO A 53 26.02 34.17 -11.20
N ASP A 54 26.81 34.53 -10.19
CA ASP A 54 28.26 34.53 -10.29
C ASP A 54 28.78 33.09 -10.15
N TRP A 55 29.29 32.52 -11.25
CA TRP A 55 29.80 31.14 -11.30
C TRP A 55 31.06 30.92 -10.46
N THR A 56 31.68 31.98 -9.96
CA THR A 56 32.82 31.88 -9.05
C THR A 56 32.40 31.73 -7.58
N ASP A 57 31.15 32.06 -7.24
CA ASP A 57 30.58 31.95 -5.89
C ASP A 57 29.78 30.64 -5.77
N ILE A 58 30.34 29.66 -5.05
CA ILE A 58 29.72 28.34 -4.87
C ILE A 58 28.31 28.41 -4.28
N HIS A 59 28.02 29.38 -3.42
CA HIS A 59 26.69 29.52 -2.82
C HIS A 59 25.66 29.97 -3.87
N GLN A 60 26.05 30.85 -4.79
CA GLN A 60 25.18 31.28 -5.89
C GLN A 60 24.98 30.16 -6.91
N VAL A 61 26.03 29.36 -7.17
CA VAL A 61 25.93 28.16 -8.00
C VAL A 61 24.96 27.14 -7.38
N ILE A 62 25.10 26.83 -6.09
CA ILE A 62 24.17 25.91 -5.38
C ILE A 62 22.73 26.43 -5.43
N LEU A 63 22.55 27.74 -5.25
CA LEU A 63 21.23 28.36 -5.33
C LEU A 63 20.61 28.21 -6.73
N HIS A 64 21.39 28.46 -7.77
CA HIS A 64 20.92 28.46 -9.16
C HIS A 64 20.77 27.06 -9.76
N GLU A 65 21.69 26.14 -9.49
CA GLU A 65 21.74 24.79 -10.09
C GLU A 65 21.12 23.71 -9.19
N SER A 66 20.97 23.95 -7.89
CA SER A 66 20.35 22.97 -6.99
C SER A 66 19.04 23.45 -6.38
N LEU A 67 19.04 24.58 -5.66
CA LEU A 67 17.86 25.01 -4.88
C LEU A 67 16.71 25.53 -5.75
N ALA A 68 17.00 26.34 -6.78
CA ALA A 68 15.98 26.87 -7.67
C ALA A 68 15.30 25.78 -8.53
N PRO A 69 16.04 24.84 -9.18
CA PRO A 69 15.43 23.70 -9.86
C PRO A 69 14.65 22.79 -8.92
N ARG A 70 15.14 22.58 -7.69
CA ARG A 70 14.45 21.81 -6.65
C ARG A 70 13.11 22.42 -6.27
N LEU A 71 13.04 23.73 -6.07
CA LEU A 71 11.79 24.46 -5.80
C LEU A 71 10.82 24.40 -6.99
N ALA A 72 11.31 24.60 -8.21
CA ALA A 72 10.51 24.48 -9.42
C ALA A 72 9.95 23.05 -9.58
N THR A 73 10.77 22.04 -9.33
CA THR A 73 10.38 20.62 -9.36
C THR A 73 9.33 20.33 -8.28
N ALA A 74 9.46 20.85 -7.07
CA ALA A 74 8.47 20.68 -6.01
C ALA A 74 7.09 21.22 -6.42
N TRP A 75 7.04 22.41 -7.03
CA TRP A 75 5.80 22.98 -7.56
C TRP A 75 5.21 22.15 -8.70
N LEU A 76 6.02 21.82 -9.71
CA LEU A 76 5.56 21.10 -10.90
C LEU A 76 5.12 19.66 -10.56
N ALA A 77 5.92 18.93 -9.79
CA ALA A 77 5.59 17.57 -9.37
C ALA A 77 4.37 17.55 -8.44
N GLY A 78 4.30 18.47 -7.48
CA GLY A 78 3.17 18.58 -6.57
C GLY A 78 1.87 18.94 -7.29
N ALA A 79 1.93 19.86 -8.25
CA ALA A 79 0.80 20.24 -9.09
C ALA A 79 0.33 19.08 -9.99
N ALA A 80 1.27 18.38 -10.63
CA ALA A 80 0.97 17.22 -11.47
C ALA A 80 0.32 16.07 -10.70
N LEU A 81 0.87 15.72 -9.52
CA LEU A 81 0.32 14.67 -8.65
C LEU A 81 -1.07 15.04 -8.14
N ALA A 82 -1.27 16.29 -7.71
CA ALA A 82 -2.58 16.75 -7.23
C ALA A 82 -3.60 16.83 -8.38
N LEU A 83 -3.20 17.26 -9.59
CA LEU A 83 -4.07 17.22 -10.76
C LEU A 83 -4.51 15.79 -11.09
N SER A 84 -3.53 14.88 -11.16
CA SER A 84 -3.77 13.44 -11.38
C SER A 84 -4.73 12.87 -10.34
N GLY A 85 -4.48 13.11 -9.06
CA GLY A 85 -5.37 12.65 -7.99
C GLY A 85 -6.75 13.29 -8.03
N THR A 86 -6.88 14.57 -8.44
CA THR A 86 -8.20 15.20 -8.63
C THR A 86 -9.01 14.48 -9.71
N VAL A 87 -8.37 14.11 -10.82
CA VAL A 87 -8.97 13.33 -11.91
C VAL A 87 -9.31 11.91 -11.45
N LEU A 88 -8.40 11.22 -10.77
CA LEU A 88 -8.62 9.86 -10.25
C LEU A 88 -9.78 9.81 -9.26
N GLN A 89 -9.84 10.75 -8.31
CA GLN A 89 -10.93 10.82 -7.34
C GLN A 89 -12.28 11.06 -8.01
N GLN A 90 -12.30 11.80 -9.12
CA GLN A 90 -13.51 12.04 -9.90
C GLN A 90 -13.94 10.80 -10.68
N VAL A 91 -13.03 10.17 -11.42
CA VAL A 91 -13.33 8.99 -12.24
C VAL A 91 -13.69 7.78 -11.38
N LEU A 92 -12.97 7.57 -10.27
CA LEU A 92 -13.15 6.42 -9.40
C LEU A 92 -14.23 6.65 -8.33
N ARG A 93 -14.79 7.87 -8.24
CA ARG A 93 -15.75 8.27 -7.19
C ARG A 93 -15.28 7.90 -5.79
N ASN A 94 -13.97 7.97 -5.58
CA ASN A 94 -13.33 7.60 -4.33
C ASN A 94 -12.41 8.75 -3.92
N PRO A 95 -12.70 9.48 -2.82
CA PRO A 95 -11.86 10.59 -2.38
C PRO A 95 -10.44 10.16 -2.00
N LEU A 96 -10.19 8.87 -1.81
CA LEU A 96 -8.89 8.34 -1.40
C LEU A 96 -8.13 7.71 -2.56
N ALA A 97 -8.69 7.76 -3.77
CA ALA A 97 -7.95 7.39 -4.96
C ALA A 97 -6.72 8.29 -5.10
N SER A 98 -5.59 7.65 -5.32
CA SER A 98 -4.31 8.30 -5.61
C SER A 98 -3.62 7.58 -6.76
N PRO A 99 -2.63 8.22 -7.41
CA PRO A 99 -1.91 7.56 -8.49
C PRO A 99 -1.12 6.33 -8.04
N SER A 100 -0.68 6.30 -6.77
CA SER A 100 0.02 5.15 -6.22
C SER A 100 -0.86 3.90 -6.13
N THR A 101 -2.19 4.05 -5.97
CA THR A 101 -3.12 2.90 -5.87
C THR A 101 -3.37 2.14 -7.18
N LEU A 102 -2.81 2.58 -8.31
CA LEU A 102 -2.95 1.92 -9.62
C LEU A 102 -1.72 1.09 -10.01
N GLY A 103 -0.78 0.82 -9.10
CA GLY A 103 0.40 0.00 -9.36
C GLY A 103 1.45 0.62 -10.29
N ILE A 104 1.26 1.87 -10.70
CA ILE A 104 2.14 2.60 -11.64
C ILE A 104 3.56 2.71 -11.07
N SER A 105 3.68 3.07 -9.80
CA SER A 105 4.95 3.20 -9.09
C SER A 105 5.72 1.87 -9.03
N ALA A 106 5.01 0.77 -8.74
CA ALA A 106 5.61 -0.56 -8.69
C ALA A 106 6.08 -1.02 -10.08
N GLY A 107 5.32 -0.72 -11.14
CA GLY A 107 5.72 -0.97 -12.53
C GLY A 107 7.00 -0.21 -12.93
N ALA A 108 7.09 1.08 -12.58
CA ALA A 108 8.28 1.89 -12.84
C ALA A 108 9.51 1.36 -12.09
N GLN A 109 9.36 1.04 -10.80
CA GLN A 109 10.44 0.49 -9.98
C GLN A 109 10.92 -0.88 -10.49
N LEU A 110 10.00 -1.76 -10.88
CA LEU A 110 10.35 -3.06 -11.46
C LEU A 110 11.09 -2.90 -12.79
N ALA A 111 10.63 -2.04 -13.69
CA ALA A 111 11.29 -1.81 -14.97
C ALA A 111 12.71 -1.26 -14.79
N LEU A 112 12.90 -0.32 -13.85
CA LEU A 112 14.22 0.19 -13.51
C LEU A 112 15.11 -0.91 -12.92
N ALA A 113 14.60 -1.75 -12.01
CA ALA A 113 15.36 -2.86 -11.45
C ALA A 113 15.82 -3.85 -12.54
N LEU A 114 14.93 -4.21 -13.47
CA LEU A 114 15.26 -5.08 -14.60
C LEU A 114 16.28 -4.43 -15.53
N ALA A 115 16.10 -3.16 -15.89
CA ALA A 115 17.06 -2.46 -16.74
C ALA A 115 18.42 -2.30 -16.06
N SER A 116 18.49 -2.07 -14.75
CA SER A 116 19.77 -1.94 -14.03
C SER A 116 20.56 -3.25 -14.02
N LEU A 117 19.86 -4.39 -14.03
CA LEU A 117 20.51 -5.70 -14.01
C LEU A 117 20.86 -6.21 -15.40
N PHE A 118 19.95 -6.05 -16.37
CA PHE A 118 20.02 -6.74 -17.66
C PHE A 118 20.30 -5.82 -18.85
N ALA A 119 20.05 -4.52 -18.72
CA ALA A 119 20.30 -3.54 -19.78
C ALA A 119 20.85 -2.21 -19.25
N PRO A 120 22.03 -2.18 -18.60
CA PRO A 120 22.59 -0.96 -18.00
C PRO A 120 22.81 0.17 -19.02
N SER A 121 23.01 -0.17 -20.30
CA SER A 121 23.16 0.81 -21.38
C SER A 121 21.93 1.71 -21.55
N LEU A 122 20.73 1.27 -21.15
CA LEU A 122 19.51 2.07 -21.18
C LEU A 122 19.50 3.17 -20.09
N PHE A 123 20.38 3.12 -19.08
CA PHE A 123 20.42 4.11 -18.01
C PHE A 123 21.09 5.42 -18.40
N ALA A 124 22.07 5.41 -19.31
CA ALA A 124 22.88 6.59 -19.61
C ALA A 124 22.04 7.77 -20.10
N ASN A 125 21.01 7.52 -20.93
CA ASN A 125 20.11 8.54 -21.47
C ASN A 125 18.61 8.18 -21.37
N GLY A 126 18.26 7.02 -20.82
CA GLY A 126 16.92 6.43 -20.94
C GLY A 126 16.21 6.11 -19.62
N ARG A 127 16.77 6.47 -18.46
CA ARG A 127 16.18 6.15 -17.15
C ARG A 127 14.72 6.58 -17.03
N GLU A 128 14.40 7.80 -17.43
CA GLU A 128 13.03 8.32 -17.39
C GLU A 128 12.10 7.53 -18.33
N ALA A 129 12.59 7.20 -19.53
CA ALA A 129 11.83 6.42 -20.51
C ALA A 129 11.57 4.99 -20.04
N VAL A 130 12.56 4.36 -19.38
CA VAL A 130 12.42 3.02 -18.76
C VAL A 130 11.38 3.05 -17.64
N ALA A 131 11.47 4.03 -16.73
CA ALA A 131 10.51 4.20 -15.66
C ALA A 131 9.09 4.43 -16.20
N LEU A 132 8.96 5.29 -17.22
CA LEU A 132 7.69 5.58 -17.87
C LEU A 132 7.12 4.36 -18.62
N ALA A 133 7.97 3.56 -19.27
CA ALA A 133 7.56 2.32 -19.93
C ALA A 133 7.04 1.30 -18.90
N GLY A 134 7.74 1.12 -17.78
CA GLY A 134 7.28 0.27 -16.67
C GLY A 134 5.95 0.71 -16.08
N ALA A 135 5.82 2.01 -15.81
CA ALA A 135 4.56 2.64 -15.38
C ALA A 135 3.42 2.40 -16.38
N GLY A 136 3.70 2.57 -17.68
CA GLY A 136 2.75 2.35 -18.77
C GLY A 136 2.31 0.89 -18.88
N LEU A 137 3.24 -0.07 -18.79
CA LEU A 137 2.93 -1.50 -18.79
C LEU A 137 2.06 -1.91 -17.61
N ALA A 138 2.35 -1.40 -16.40
CA ALA A 138 1.51 -1.64 -15.24
C ALA A 138 0.10 -1.07 -15.44
N ALA A 139 -0.02 0.15 -15.95
CA ALA A 139 -1.32 0.75 -16.26
C ALA A 139 -2.10 -0.03 -17.33
N LEU A 140 -1.42 -0.52 -18.37
CA LEU A 140 -2.02 -1.37 -19.40
C LEU A 140 -2.54 -2.68 -18.80
N ALA A 141 -1.80 -3.30 -17.88
CA ALA A 141 -2.26 -4.49 -17.18
C ALA A 141 -3.54 -4.21 -16.35
N VAL A 142 -3.57 -3.08 -15.63
CA VAL A 142 -4.77 -2.65 -14.88
C VAL A 142 -5.96 -2.42 -15.81
N PHE A 143 -5.75 -1.74 -16.94
CA PHE A 143 -6.81 -1.49 -17.92
C PHE A 143 -7.29 -2.75 -18.62
N ALA A 144 -6.40 -3.69 -18.93
CA ALA A 144 -6.76 -4.99 -19.49
C ALA A 144 -7.65 -5.78 -18.54
N LEU A 145 -7.31 -5.82 -17.25
CA LEU A 145 -8.11 -6.47 -16.21
C LEU A 145 -9.46 -5.76 -15.96
N GLY A 146 -9.49 -4.43 -16.12
CA GLY A 146 -10.70 -3.61 -15.94
C GLY A 146 -11.68 -3.60 -17.12
N ARG A 147 -11.24 -4.04 -18.32
CA ARG A 147 -12.00 -3.94 -19.57
C ARG A 147 -13.35 -4.66 -19.52
N ASN A 148 -13.38 -5.89 -18.99
CA ASN A 148 -14.58 -6.72 -18.95
C ASN A 148 -15.69 -6.13 -18.04
N ARG A 149 -15.33 -5.21 -17.14
CA ARG A 149 -16.26 -4.52 -16.23
C ARG A 149 -16.60 -3.10 -16.67
N GLY A 150 -16.34 -2.73 -17.93
CA GLY A 150 -16.59 -1.36 -18.42
C GLY A 150 -15.81 -0.30 -17.62
N PHE A 151 -14.61 -0.64 -17.15
CA PHE A 151 -13.78 0.24 -16.32
C PHE A 151 -14.48 0.70 -15.04
N ALA A 152 -15.27 -0.17 -14.41
CA ALA A 152 -15.91 0.11 -13.13
C ALA A 152 -14.84 0.48 -12.07
N PRO A 153 -15.05 1.55 -11.26
CA PRO A 153 -14.06 2.05 -10.31
C PRO A 153 -13.48 1.01 -9.36
N LEU A 154 -14.33 0.17 -8.76
CA LEU A 154 -13.89 -0.89 -7.86
C LEU A 154 -12.99 -1.88 -8.62
N GLY A 155 -13.42 -2.37 -9.78
CA GLY A 155 -12.63 -3.30 -10.59
C GLY A 155 -11.25 -2.77 -10.93
N LEU A 156 -11.12 -1.47 -11.19
CA LEU A 156 -9.84 -0.81 -11.45
C LEU A 156 -8.94 -0.68 -10.22
N LEU A 157 -9.49 -0.30 -9.07
CA LEU A 157 -8.73 -0.25 -7.82
C LEU A 157 -8.21 -1.63 -7.43
N LEU A 158 -9.03 -2.66 -7.62
CA LEU A 158 -8.67 -4.04 -7.35
C LEU A 158 -7.60 -4.55 -8.31
N ALA A 159 -7.74 -4.28 -9.60
CA ALA A 159 -6.71 -4.60 -10.59
C ALA A 159 -5.39 -3.87 -10.30
N GLY A 160 -5.47 -2.57 -9.94
CA GLY A 160 -4.34 -1.75 -9.50
C GLY A 160 -3.58 -2.36 -8.34
N LEU A 161 -4.28 -2.73 -7.28
CA LEU A 161 -3.72 -3.38 -6.11
C LEU A 161 -3.01 -4.70 -6.46
N VAL A 162 -3.63 -5.55 -7.29
CA VAL A 162 -3.02 -6.84 -7.68
C VAL A 162 -1.77 -6.63 -8.54
N VAL A 163 -1.78 -5.67 -9.46
CA VAL A 163 -0.61 -5.32 -10.28
C VAL A 163 0.51 -4.73 -9.41
N GLU A 164 0.18 -3.82 -8.49
CA GLU A 164 1.12 -3.23 -7.53
C GLU A 164 1.86 -4.31 -6.75
N LEU A 165 1.10 -5.26 -6.21
CA LEU A 165 1.64 -6.33 -5.39
C LEU A 165 2.47 -7.34 -6.20
N ALA A 166 2.06 -7.66 -7.43
CA ALA A 166 2.82 -8.54 -8.30
C ALA A 166 4.16 -7.92 -8.69
N CYS A 167 4.15 -6.66 -9.14
CA CYS A 167 5.37 -5.94 -9.49
C CYS A 167 6.28 -5.78 -8.26
N GLY A 168 5.71 -5.45 -7.10
CA GLY A 168 6.43 -5.32 -5.84
C GLY A 168 7.06 -6.64 -5.37
N ALA A 169 6.39 -7.78 -5.53
CA ALA A 169 6.95 -9.09 -5.20
C ALA A 169 8.15 -9.43 -6.09
N ILE A 170 8.05 -9.22 -7.41
CA ILE A 170 9.17 -9.44 -8.33
C ILE A 170 10.33 -8.49 -8.00
N GLN A 171 10.05 -7.21 -7.75
CA GLN A 171 11.07 -6.24 -7.35
C GLN A 171 11.77 -6.65 -6.05
N THR A 172 11.02 -7.07 -5.04
CA THR A 172 11.57 -7.53 -3.75
C THR A 172 12.48 -8.73 -3.94
N LEU A 173 12.08 -9.69 -4.80
CA LEU A 173 12.93 -10.82 -5.18
C LEU A 173 14.25 -10.34 -5.81
N LEU A 174 14.20 -9.44 -6.78
CA LEU A 174 15.40 -8.90 -7.43
C LEU A 174 16.32 -8.19 -6.43
N VAL A 175 15.75 -7.39 -5.52
CA VAL A 175 16.51 -6.67 -4.47
C VAL A 175 17.20 -7.65 -3.52
N ILE A 176 16.55 -8.76 -3.16
CA ILE A 176 17.16 -9.79 -2.32
C ILE A 176 18.31 -10.49 -3.04
N LEU A 177 18.14 -10.84 -4.32
CA LEU A 177 19.16 -11.55 -5.11
C LEU A 177 20.33 -10.65 -5.53
N HIS A 178 20.12 -9.34 -5.66
CA HIS A 178 21.10 -8.38 -6.18
C HIS A 178 21.21 -7.12 -5.31
N GLN A 179 21.31 -7.30 -4.00
CA GLN A 179 21.27 -6.22 -3.01
C GLN A 179 22.24 -5.07 -3.31
N GLU A 180 23.49 -5.36 -3.66
CA GLU A 180 24.51 -4.33 -3.91
C GLU A 180 24.21 -3.51 -5.17
N ARG A 181 23.62 -4.11 -6.21
CA ARG A 181 23.32 -3.44 -7.48
C ARG A 181 22.04 -2.61 -7.42
N LEU A 182 21.09 -2.98 -6.56
CA LEU A 182 19.76 -2.38 -6.52
C LEU A 182 19.54 -1.44 -5.34
N PHE A 183 20.53 -1.25 -4.46
CA PHE A 183 20.39 -0.32 -3.33
C PHE A 183 20.12 1.12 -3.78
N GLY A 184 20.80 1.60 -4.83
CA GLY A 184 20.54 2.95 -5.37
C GLY A 184 19.11 3.13 -5.90
N LEU A 185 18.49 2.06 -6.40
CA LEU A 185 17.08 2.08 -6.81
C LEU A 185 16.12 2.08 -5.63
N PHE A 186 16.50 1.49 -4.50
CA PHE A 186 15.73 1.60 -3.26
C PHE A 186 15.67 3.07 -2.78
N VAL A 187 16.81 3.76 -2.78
CA VAL A 187 16.87 5.21 -2.42
C VAL A 187 16.04 6.06 -3.39
N TRP A 188 16.13 5.80 -4.70
CA TRP A 188 15.30 6.50 -5.67
C TRP A 188 13.80 6.21 -5.49
N GLY A 189 13.45 4.97 -5.14
CA GLY A 189 12.07 4.56 -4.86
C GLY A 189 11.45 5.32 -3.69
N ALA A 190 12.25 5.91 -2.82
CA ALA A 190 11.80 6.77 -1.71
C ALA A 190 11.41 8.19 -2.16
N GLY A 191 11.72 8.59 -3.40
CA GLY A 191 11.45 9.90 -3.99
C GLY A 191 12.36 11.00 -3.44
N SER A 192 13.09 11.69 -4.32
CA SER A 192 14.04 12.74 -3.94
C SER A 192 13.90 13.96 -4.84
N LEU A 193 13.79 15.14 -4.23
CA LEU A 193 13.82 16.43 -4.91
C LEU A 193 15.24 17.03 -4.97
N ALA A 194 16.27 16.30 -4.54
CA ALA A 194 17.65 16.74 -4.71
C ALA A 194 17.98 16.82 -6.21
N MET A 195 18.17 18.03 -6.72
CA MET A 195 18.49 18.32 -8.12
C MET A 195 19.89 18.91 -8.22
N ASN A 196 20.53 18.66 -9.36
CA ASN A 196 21.85 19.21 -9.68
C ASN A 196 21.82 20.07 -10.97
N ASP A 197 20.66 20.19 -11.61
CA ASP A 197 20.43 20.95 -12.83
C ASP A 197 18.92 21.25 -13.03
N TRP A 198 18.59 21.95 -14.12
CA TRP A 198 17.22 22.29 -14.56
C TRP A 198 16.51 21.20 -15.39
N SER A 199 17.06 19.99 -15.52
CA SER A 199 16.50 18.94 -16.38
C SER A 199 15.11 18.50 -15.94
N ALA A 200 14.89 18.25 -14.64
CA ALA A 200 13.61 17.79 -14.13
C ALA A 200 12.47 18.84 -14.29
N PRO A 201 12.66 20.13 -13.96
CA PRO A 201 11.68 21.16 -14.30
C PRO A 201 11.40 21.26 -15.80
N ALA A 202 12.44 21.26 -16.63
CA ALA A 202 12.30 21.33 -18.09
C ALA A 202 11.57 20.10 -18.66
N TYR A 203 11.72 18.93 -18.03
CA TYR A 203 10.97 17.73 -18.35
C TYR A 203 9.50 17.82 -17.94
N LEU A 204 9.21 18.26 -16.70
CA LEU A 204 7.85 18.24 -16.14
C LEU A 204 6.96 19.35 -16.67
N ALA A 205 7.48 20.57 -16.85
CA ALA A 205 6.69 21.75 -17.22
C ALA A 205 5.86 21.58 -18.51
N PRO A 206 6.43 21.20 -19.68
CA PRO A 206 5.66 21.03 -20.91
C PRO A 206 4.66 19.88 -20.80
N ARG A 207 5.02 18.79 -20.12
CA ARG A 207 4.15 17.62 -19.93
C ARG A 207 2.94 17.93 -19.05
N LEU A 208 3.16 18.68 -17.97
CA LEU A 208 2.07 19.18 -17.12
C LEU A 208 1.17 20.14 -17.90
N ALA A 209 1.74 21.05 -18.69
CA ALA A 209 0.95 21.99 -19.49
C ALA A 209 0.03 21.27 -20.49
N VAL A 210 0.57 20.29 -21.24
CA VAL A 210 -0.21 19.48 -22.18
C VAL A 210 -1.30 18.69 -21.46
N ALA A 211 -0.95 17.98 -20.37
CA ALA A 211 -1.91 17.20 -19.61
C ALA A 211 -3.00 18.07 -18.96
N ALA A 212 -2.66 19.25 -18.43
CA ALA A 212 -3.62 20.20 -17.90
C ALA A 212 -4.58 20.71 -19.00
N GLY A 213 -4.07 20.96 -20.21
CA GLY A 213 -4.89 21.27 -21.38
C GLY A 213 -5.86 20.14 -21.73
N LEU A 214 -5.40 18.89 -21.75
CA LEU A 214 -6.25 17.72 -21.98
C LEU A 214 -7.32 17.56 -20.88
N VAL A 215 -6.96 17.75 -19.61
CA VAL A 215 -7.92 17.71 -18.50
C VAL A 215 -8.95 18.85 -18.62
N ALA A 216 -8.53 20.04 -19.05
CA ALA A 216 -9.43 21.16 -19.30
C ALA A 216 -10.48 20.84 -20.38
N LEU A 217 -10.09 20.13 -21.45
CA LEU A 217 -11.02 19.63 -22.47
C LEU A 217 -11.98 18.58 -21.91
N MET A 218 -11.52 17.76 -20.95
CA MET A 218 -12.33 16.71 -20.32
C MET A 218 -13.21 17.19 -19.15
N VAL A 219 -13.22 18.49 -18.81
CA VAL A 219 -14.00 19.03 -17.68
C VAL A 219 -15.48 18.63 -17.73
N ARG A 220 -16.10 18.70 -18.91
CA ARG A 220 -17.53 18.34 -19.08
C ARG A 220 -17.74 16.83 -18.91
N PRO A 221 -17.04 15.93 -19.65
CA PRO A 221 -17.07 14.49 -19.40
C PRO A 221 -16.87 14.11 -17.93
N LEU A 222 -15.86 14.69 -17.27
CA LEU A 222 -15.52 14.41 -15.87
C LEU A 222 -16.62 14.86 -14.90
N ALA A 223 -17.28 15.98 -15.16
CA ALA A 223 -18.40 16.44 -14.34
C ALA A 223 -19.63 15.53 -14.49
N LEU A 224 -19.87 15.01 -15.70
CA LEU A 224 -20.95 14.06 -15.97
C LEU A 224 -20.70 12.67 -15.34
N LEU A 225 -19.45 12.32 -15.06
CA LEU A 225 -19.10 11.09 -14.35
C LEU A 225 -19.55 11.08 -12.88
N ASP A 226 -20.03 12.18 -12.30
CA ASP A 226 -20.69 12.16 -10.98
C ASP A 226 -22.16 11.70 -11.05
N LEU A 227 -22.80 11.77 -12.22
CA LEU A 227 -24.19 11.35 -12.40
C LEU A 227 -24.33 9.83 -12.46
N ASP A 228 -25.49 9.30 -12.10
CA ASP A 228 -25.78 7.86 -12.25
C ASP A 228 -25.57 7.38 -13.69
N GLU A 229 -25.23 6.10 -13.83
CA GLU A 229 -24.79 5.54 -15.10
C GLU A 229 -25.83 5.70 -16.22
N THR A 230 -27.10 5.56 -15.88
CA THR A 230 -28.26 5.77 -16.77
C THR A 230 -28.37 7.23 -17.22
N ASN A 231 -28.25 8.17 -16.28
CA ASN A 231 -28.34 9.60 -16.54
C ASN A 231 -27.14 10.11 -17.36
N ALA A 232 -25.94 9.57 -17.12
CA ALA A 232 -24.77 9.91 -17.91
C ALA A 232 -24.89 9.40 -19.36
N ARG A 233 -25.43 8.18 -19.55
CA ARG A 233 -25.67 7.60 -20.89
C ARG A 233 -26.76 8.35 -21.67
N SER A 234 -27.85 8.78 -21.01
CA SER A 234 -28.92 9.54 -21.67
C SER A 234 -28.46 10.92 -22.15
N LEU A 235 -27.42 11.48 -21.53
CA LEU A 235 -26.74 12.71 -21.97
C LEU A 235 -25.71 12.47 -23.09
N GLY A 236 -25.65 11.25 -23.65
CA GLY A 236 -24.77 10.90 -24.77
C GLY A 236 -23.31 10.60 -24.40
N LEU A 237 -22.98 10.48 -23.11
CA LEU A 237 -21.61 10.22 -22.68
C LEU A 237 -21.24 8.73 -22.83
N GLY A 238 -20.23 8.45 -23.64
CA GLY A 238 -19.55 7.15 -23.65
C GLY A 238 -18.73 6.96 -22.37
N LEU A 239 -19.28 6.26 -21.37
CA LEU A 239 -18.64 6.08 -20.06
C LEU A 239 -17.28 5.39 -20.12
N GLY A 240 -17.17 4.31 -20.89
CA GLY A 240 -15.91 3.58 -21.10
C GLY A 240 -14.78 4.48 -21.61
N PRO A 241 -14.93 5.12 -22.79
CA PRO A 241 -13.88 5.99 -23.34
C PRO A 241 -13.64 7.23 -22.48
N ALA A 242 -14.66 7.81 -21.85
CA ALA A 242 -14.48 8.95 -20.94
C ALA A 242 -13.64 8.56 -19.70
N ARG A 243 -13.93 7.41 -19.08
CA ARG A 243 -13.15 6.86 -17.96
C ARG A 243 -11.73 6.54 -18.41
N LEU A 244 -11.57 5.83 -19.53
CA LEU A 244 -10.26 5.44 -20.06
C LEU A 244 -9.40 6.67 -20.39
N GLY A 245 -9.93 7.66 -21.10
CA GLY A 245 -9.20 8.88 -21.44
C GLY A 245 -8.73 9.64 -20.19
N ALA A 246 -9.62 9.82 -19.22
CA ALA A 246 -9.29 10.46 -17.96
C ALA A 246 -8.24 9.67 -17.14
N LEU A 247 -8.36 8.34 -17.09
CA LEU A 247 -7.38 7.47 -16.44
C LEU A 247 -6.02 7.57 -17.13
N VAL A 248 -5.96 7.48 -18.47
CA VAL A 248 -4.71 7.60 -19.22
C VAL A 248 -4.01 8.92 -18.91
N ILE A 249 -4.73 10.04 -18.90
CA ILE A 249 -4.13 11.35 -18.57
C ILE A 249 -3.62 11.38 -17.13
N ALA A 250 -4.41 10.88 -16.18
CA ALA A 250 -4.02 10.87 -14.77
C ALA A 250 -2.82 9.94 -14.50
N VAL A 251 -2.81 8.76 -15.10
CA VAL A 251 -1.69 7.81 -15.06
C VAL A 251 -0.45 8.43 -15.69
N ALA A 252 -0.57 9.09 -16.85
CA ALA A 252 0.56 9.75 -17.52
C ALA A 252 1.17 10.86 -16.66
N LEU A 253 0.35 11.74 -16.07
CA LEU A 253 0.81 12.77 -15.13
C LEU A 253 1.63 12.18 -13.98
N ALA A 254 1.14 11.11 -13.36
CA ALA A 254 1.85 10.43 -12.29
C ALA A 254 3.12 9.74 -12.78
N GLY A 255 3.07 9.09 -13.94
CA GLY A 255 4.21 8.46 -14.60
C GLY A 255 5.34 9.44 -14.87
N PHE A 256 5.03 10.64 -15.37
CA PHE A 256 6.02 11.70 -15.59
C PHE A 256 6.70 12.17 -14.31
N VAL A 257 5.93 12.31 -13.22
CA VAL A 257 6.52 12.67 -11.91
C VAL A 257 7.39 11.53 -11.37
N VAL A 258 6.87 10.30 -11.41
CA VAL A 258 7.59 9.12 -10.93
C VAL A 258 8.89 8.92 -11.70
N SER A 259 8.90 9.08 -13.02
CA SER A 259 10.10 8.91 -13.84
C SER A 259 11.18 9.95 -13.57
N GLY A 260 10.80 11.21 -13.31
CA GLY A 260 11.75 12.30 -13.09
C GLY A 260 12.29 12.38 -11.66
N VAL A 261 11.43 12.15 -10.65
CA VAL A 261 11.72 12.51 -9.24
C VAL A 261 11.60 11.30 -8.29
N GLY A 262 11.19 10.14 -8.82
CA GLY A 262 10.88 8.96 -8.01
C GLY A 262 9.49 9.02 -7.39
N VAL A 263 9.20 8.11 -6.45
CA VAL A 263 7.85 7.96 -5.91
C VAL A 263 7.60 8.97 -4.79
N ILE A 264 6.71 9.92 -5.06
CA ILE A 264 6.24 10.89 -4.06
C ILE A 264 4.81 10.52 -3.65
N GLY A 265 4.66 10.12 -2.38
CA GLY A 265 3.38 9.77 -1.78
C GLY A 265 2.57 10.98 -1.34
N PHE A 266 1.34 10.73 -0.88
CA PHE A 266 0.47 11.66 -0.15
C PHE A 266 -0.11 12.86 -0.92
N VAL A 267 0.73 13.66 -1.60
CA VAL A 267 0.33 14.94 -2.23
C VAL A 267 -0.87 14.76 -3.18
N GLY A 268 -0.84 13.69 -3.98
CA GLY A 268 -1.87 13.41 -4.98
C GLY A 268 -3.28 13.23 -4.41
N PHE A 269 -3.45 12.70 -3.20
CA PHE A 269 -4.78 12.58 -2.59
C PHE A 269 -5.07 13.72 -1.59
N ALA A 270 -4.06 14.21 -0.88
CA ALA A 270 -4.26 15.18 0.19
C ALA A 270 -4.77 16.54 -0.32
N ALA A 271 -4.11 17.09 -1.33
CA ALA A 271 -4.46 18.39 -1.89
C ALA A 271 -5.92 18.48 -2.39
N PRO A 272 -6.43 17.58 -3.25
CA PRO A 272 -7.82 17.66 -3.71
C PRO A 272 -8.85 17.45 -2.60
N ILE A 273 -8.53 16.71 -1.54
CA ILE A 273 -9.43 16.57 -0.39
C ILE A 273 -9.45 17.83 0.47
N LEU A 274 -8.29 18.41 0.77
CA LEU A 274 -8.18 19.66 1.53
C LEU A 274 -8.94 20.80 0.83
N VAL A 275 -8.78 20.93 -0.49
CA VAL A 275 -9.55 21.88 -1.31
C VAL A 275 -11.06 21.63 -1.24
N ARG A 276 -11.49 20.37 -1.16
CA ARG A 276 -12.91 20.03 -1.01
C ARG A 276 -13.43 20.43 0.38
N LEU A 277 -12.62 20.23 1.43
CA LEU A 277 -12.98 20.58 2.81
C LEU A 277 -13.08 22.08 3.05
N THR A 278 -12.29 22.90 2.34
CA THR A 278 -12.38 24.37 2.42
C THR A 278 -13.64 24.93 1.72
N GLY A 279 -14.46 24.07 1.11
CA GLY A 279 -15.75 24.43 0.52
C GLY A 279 -15.77 24.53 -1.00
N THR A 280 -14.65 24.27 -1.69
CA THR A 280 -14.60 24.28 -3.16
C THR A 280 -15.28 23.02 -3.73
N ARG A 281 -16.54 23.17 -4.14
CA ARG A 281 -17.37 22.06 -4.65
C ARG A 281 -17.30 21.86 -6.17
N ARG A 282 -17.14 22.93 -6.95
CA ARG A 282 -17.15 22.86 -8.42
C ARG A 282 -15.90 22.16 -8.93
N LEU A 283 -16.06 21.21 -9.87
CA LEU A 283 -14.94 20.46 -10.44
C LEU A 283 -13.90 21.38 -11.09
N ARG A 284 -14.32 22.40 -11.84
CA ARG A 284 -13.41 23.38 -12.47
C ARG A 284 -12.49 24.05 -11.46
N ASP A 285 -13.06 24.54 -10.37
CA ASP A 285 -12.30 25.22 -9.31
C ASP A 285 -11.35 24.24 -8.61
N ARG A 286 -11.78 22.98 -8.42
CA ARG A 286 -10.93 21.92 -7.86
C ARG A 286 -9.75 21.57 -8.77
N LEU A 287 -9.97 21.52 -10.08
CA LEU A 287 -8.93 21.26 -11.08
C LEU A 287 -7.84 22.34 -11.15
N ILE A 288 -8.09 23.53 -10.58
CA ILE A 288 -7.09 24.62 -10.47
C ILE A 288 -6.51 24.69 -9.06
N ALA A 289 -7.37 24.70 -8.04
CA ALA A 289 -6.94 24.88 -6.66
C ALA A 289 -6.18 23.68 -6.10
N ALA A 290 -6.52 22.45 -6.51
CA ALA A 290 -5.81 21.26 -6.04
C ALA A 290 -4.37 21.19 -6.54
N PRO A 291 -4.07 21.44 -7.83
CA PRO A 291 -2.69 21.58 -8.30
C PRO A 291 -1.88 22.64 -7.55
N LEU A 292 -2.46 23.84 -7.33
CA LEU A 292 -1.78 24.91 -6.60
C LEU A 292 -1.46 24.51 -5.15
N LEU A 293 -2.43 23.91 -4.45
CA LEU A 293 -2.19 23.41 -3.10
C LEU A 293 -1.20 22.24 -3.10
N GLY A 294 -1.23 21.37 -4.12
CA GLY A 294 -0.29 20.25 -4.27
C GLY A 294 1.16 20.71 -4.40
N GLY A 295 1.41 21.70 -5.26
CA GLY A 295 2.72 22.33 -5.37
C GLY A 295 3.17 22.98 -4.07
N ALA A 296 2.28 23.73 -3.40
CA ALA A 296 2.58 24.36 -2.11
C ALA A 296 2.88 23.34 -0.99
N LEU A 297 2.14 22.22 -0.92
CA LEU A 297 2.36 21.17 0.08
C LEU A 297 3.69 20.45 -0.14
N LEU A 298 4.03 20.13 -1.39
CA LEU A 298 5.29 19.48 -1.69
C LEU A 298 6.48 20.43 -1.44
N TRP A 299 6.33 21.71 -1.78
CA TRP A 299 7.32 22.74 -1.45
C TRP A 299 7.49 22.90 0.07
N LEU A 300 6.41 22.97 0.85
CA LEU A 300 6.50 23.02 2.30
C LEU A 300 7.23 21.80 2.86
N THR A 301 6.91 20.61 2.35
CA THR A 301 7.56 19.36 2.76
C THR A 301 9.06 19.42 2.50
N ASP A 302 9.45 19.86 1.31
CA ASP A 302 10.86 19.98 0.92
C ASP A 302 11.61 21.04 1.73
N ALA A 303 10.97 22.18 2.01
CA ALA A 303 11.54 23.22 2.85
C ALA A 303 11.75 22.76 4.30
N VAL A 304 10.85 21.92 4.84
CA VAL A 304 11.07 21.27 6.15
C VAL A 304 12.25 20.31 6.10
N VAL A 305 12.36 19.49 5.05
CA VAL A 305 13.50 18.57 4.87
C VAL A 305 14.82 19.33 4.82
N LEU A 306 14.89 20.42 4.07
CA LEU A 306 16.09 21.28 4.01
C LEU A 306 16.41 21.93 5.36
N ALA A 307 15.39 22.39 6.10
CA ALA A 307 15.57 23.00 7.41
C ALA A 307 16.06 22.03 8.50
N LEU A 308 15.88 20.71 8.32
CA LEU A 308 16.42 19.68 9.22
C LEU A 308 17.94 19.48 9.04
N GLY A 309 18.53 19.99 7.96
CA GLY A 309 19.98 20.06 7.74
C GLY A 309 20.61 18.85 7.03
N PRO A 310 21.89 18.98 6.60
CA PRO A 310 22.60 18.02 5.75
C PRO A 310 23.04 16.73 6.46
N LEU A 311 23.01 16.68 7.81
CA LEU A 311 23.37 15.49 8.58
C LEU A 311 22.39 14.33 8.41
N VAL A 312 21.23 14.58 7.78
CA VAL A 312 20.24 13.55 7.43
C VAL A 312 19.76 13.80 6.00
N SER A 313 20.33 13.09 5.02
CA SER A 313 19.88 13.15 3.62
C SER A 313 18.53 12.44 3.46
N LEU A 314 17.47 13.08 3.94
CA LEU A 314 16.11 12.54 3.91
C LEU A 314 15.50 12.65 2.51
N PRO A 315 15.00 11.55 1.92
CA PRO A 315 14.21 11.63 0.70
C PRO A 315 12.90 12.37 0.96
N THR A 316 12.64 13.44 0.19
CA THR A 316 11.44 14.25 0.36
C THR A 316 10.15 13.43 0.17
N GLY A 317 10.16 12.40 -0.69
CA GLY A 317 8.98 11.54 -0.91
C GLY A 317 8.59 10.70 0.31
N ALA A 318 9.57 10.09 0.99
CA ALA A 318 9.36 9.38 2.24
C ALA A 318 8.89 10.33 3.35
N PHE A 319 9.48 11.52 3.44
CA PHE A 319 9.05 12.53 4.42
C PHE A 319 7.63 13.06 4.14
N ALA A 320 7.26 13.23 2.86
CA ALA A 320 5.90 13.59 2.46
C ALA A 320 4.88 12.54 2.92
N ALA A 321 5.21 11.25 2.76
CA ALA A 321 4.37 10.16 3.24
C ALA A 321 4.23 10.16 4.77
N LEU A 322 5.32 10.46 5.50
CA LEU A 322 5.32 10.57 6.96
C LEU A 322 4.43 11.72 7.46
N LEU A 323 4.60 12.93 6.92
CA LEU A 323 3.73 14.08 7.22
C LEU A 323 2.27 13.82 6.84
N GLY A 324 2.06 12.94 5.87
CA GLY A 324 0.74 12.62 5.38
C GLY A 324 -0.15 11.83 6.32
N VAL A 325 0.45 11.07 7.23
CA VAL A 325 -0.29 10.20 8.14
C VAL A 325 -1.11 10.97 9.16
N PRO A 326 -0.56 11.93 9.93
CA PRO A 326 -1.37 12.76 10.81
C PRO A 326 -2.53 13.45 10.09
N LEU A 327 -2.30 13.95 8.87
CA LEU A 327 -3.35 14.61 8.10
C LEU A 327 -4.45 13.62 7.69
N LEU A 328 -4.09 12.46 7.14
CA LEU A 328 -5.06 11.44 6.72
C LEU A 328 -5.88 10.94 7.92
N LEU A 329 -5.24 10.68 9.06
CA LEU A 329 -5.93 10.27 10.30
C LEU A 329 -6.88 11.36 10.82
N TRP A 330 -6.48 12.63 10.75
CA TRP A 330 -7.35 13.76 11.07
C TRP A 330 -8.52 13.91 10.08
N LEU A 331 -8.30 13.58 8.81
CA LEU A 331 -9.27 13.73 7.75
C LEU A 331 -10.36 12.64 7.77
N LEU A 332 -10.04 11.42 8.22
CA LEU A 332 -10.94 10.27 8.20
C LEU A 332 -12.34 10.51 8.77
N PRO A 333 -12.50 11.10 9.98
CA PRO A 333 -13.83 11.35 10.55
C PRO A 333 -14.67 12.34 9.75
N ARG A 334 -14.04 13.12 8.86
CA ARG A 334 -14.67 14.15 8.03
C ARG A 334 -15.10 13.64 6.65
N LEU A 335 -14.66 12.45 6.25
CA LEU A 335 -15.01 11.80 4.98
C LEU A 335 -16.35 11.03 5.04
N ARG A 336 -17.26 11.42 5.95
CA ARG A 336 -18.58 10.79 6.12
C ARG A 336 -19.35 10.81 4.79
N GLY A 337 -19.78 9.65 4.31
CA GLY A 337 -20.61 9.53 3.11
C GLY A 337 -19.92 8.95 1.87
N VAL A 338 -18.71 8.38 1.98
CA VAL A 338 -18.29 7.37 0.98
C VAL A 338 -19.23 6.18 1.19
N GLY A 339 -20.29 6.14 0.38
CA GLY A 339 -21.42 5.26 0.61
C GLY A 339 -20.98 3.83 0.82
N SER A 340 -21.65 3.16 1.76
CA SER A 340 -21.84 1.72 1.73
C SER A 340 -22.36 1.40 0.33
N LEU A 341 -21.46 1.07 -0.60
CA LEU A 341 -21.84 0.21 -1.70
C LEU A 341 -22.23 -1.07 -0.97
N HIS A 342 -23.53 -1.26 -0.76
CA HIS A 342 -24.02 -2.57 -0.37
C HIS A 342 -23.65 -3.47 -1.54
N HIS A 343 -22.57 -4.22 -1.36
CA HIS A 343 -22.14 -5.15 -2.38
C HIS A 343 -23.21 -6.23 -2.38
N ALA A 344 -23.96 -6.34 -3.47
CA ALA A 344 -24.65 -7.58 -3.76
C ALA A 344 -23.55 -8.64 -3.86
N THR A 345 -23.30 -9.36 -2.76
CA THR A 345 -22.35 -10.47 -2.74
C THR A 345 -22.76 -11.38 -3.89
N GLU A 346 -21.92 -11.51 -4.92
CA GLU A 346 -22.19 -12.44 -6.01
C GLU A 346 -22.55 -13.79 -5.39
N ALA A 347 -23.73 -14.31 -5.75
CA ALA A 347 -24.22 -15.57 -5.22
C ALA A 347 -23.28 -16.69 -5.68
N THR A 348 -22.28 -16.99 -4.87
CA THR A 348 -21.36 -18.11 -5.14
C THR A 348 -22.11 -19.42 -4.95
N ALA A 349 -21.96 -20.32 -5.93
CA ALA A 349 -22.55 -21.65 -5.85
C ALA A 349 -22.05 -22.37 -4.59
N ARG A 350 -22.99 -22.78 -3.72
CA ARG A 350 -22.67 -23.41 -2.45
C ARG A 350 -22.24 -24.86 -2.67
N ALA A 351 -21.17 -25.26 -2.01
CA ALA A 351 -20.76 -26.66 -2.00
C ALA A 351 -21.82 -27.51 -1.27
N PRO A 352 -22.29 -28.64 -1.83
CA PRO A 352 -23.30 -29.48 -1.19
C PRO A 352 -22.78 -30.15 0.09
N ARG A 353 -21.48 -30.47 0.15
CA ARG A 353 -20.82 -31.11 1.30
C ARG A 353 -19.53 -30.36 1.69
N PRO A 354 -19.63 -29.17 2.31
CA PRO A 354 -18.48 -28.31 2.56
C PRO A 354 -17.43 -28.97 3.45
N TRP A 355 -17.84 -29.71 4.48
CA TRP A 355 -16.94 -30.40 5.40
C TRP A 355 -16.13 -31.53 4.76
N ARG A 356 -16.64 -32.18 3.69
CA ARG A 356 -15.84 -33.15 2.93
C ARG A 356 -14.69 -32.48 2.17
N ARG A 357 -14.92 -31.29 1.62
CA ARG A 357 -13.87 -30.49 0.95
C ARG A 357 -12.82 -30.04 1.96
N ILE A 358 -13.25 -29.58 3.13
CA ILE A 358 -12.36 -29.21 4.25
C ILE A 358 -11.53 -30.42 4.69
N ALA A 359 -12.13 -31.59 4.87
CA ALA A 359 -11.40 -32.81 5.21
C ALA A 359 -10.37 -33.20 4.14
N ALA A 360 -10.72 -33.09 2.85
CA ALA A 360 -9.78 -33.34 1.74
C ALA A 360 -8.60 -32.36 1.75
N TRP A 361 -8.83 -31.08 2.04
CA TRP A 361 -7.76 -30.09 2.20
C TRP A 361 -6.89 -30.36 3.43
N GLY A 362 -7.49 -30.85 4.52
CA GLY A 362 -6.74 -31.31 5.70
C GLY A 362 -5.83 -32.50 5.39
N ALA A 363 -6.33 -33.50 4.65
CA ALA A 363 -5.52 -34.63 4.20
C ALA A 363 -4.39 -34.20 3.25
N LEU A 364 -4.68 -33.28 2.33
CA LEU A 364 -3.66 -32.71 1.44
C LEU A 364 -2.58 -31.95 2.22
N LEU A 365 -2.96 -31.20 3.26
CA LEU A 365 -2.02 -30.46 4.11
C LEU A 365 -1.13 -31.41 4.92
N ALA A 366 -1.69 -32.50 5.43
CA ALA A 366 -0.92 -33.53 6.11
C ALA A 366 0.11 -34.17 5.16
N LEU A 367 -0.32 -34.55 3.95
CA LEU A 367 0.56 -35.11 2.92
C LEU A 367 1.68 -34.13 2.53
N LEU A 368 1.34 -32.88 2.29
CA LEU A 368 2.30 -31.83 1.95
C LEU A 368 3.30 -31.58 3.09
N SER A 369 2.84 -31.56 4.33
CA SER A 369 3.69 -31.38 5.51
C SER A 369 4.68 -32.54 5.64
N VAL A 370 4.23 -33.79 5.48
CA VAL A 370 5.11 -34.96 5.47
C VAL A 370 6.13 -34.85 4.34
N GLY A 371 5.69 -34.50 3.12
CA GLY A 371 6.57 -34.27 1.99
C GLY A 371 7.64 -33.20 2.28
N ALA A 372 7.26 -32.08 2.89
CA ALA A 372 8.17 -30.99 3.24
C ALA A 372 9.17 -31.33 4.37
N LEU A 373 8.85 -32.32 5.21
CA LEU A 373 9.77 -32.83 6.24
C LEU A 373 10.76 -33.84 5.67
N VAL A 374 10.34 -34.67 4.71
CA VAL A 374 11.15 -35.80 4.22
C VAL A 374 11.95 -35.44 2.97
N LEU A 375 11.37 -34.69 2.03
CA LEU A 375 12.03 -34.34 0.77
C LEU A 375 13.00 -33.18 0.93
N GLY A 376 14.19 -33.32 0.37
CA GLY A 376 15.20 -32.27 0.32
C GLY A 376 16.05 -32.32 -0.95
N ARG A 377 16.89 -31.30 -1.12
CA ARG A 377 17.88 -31.23 -2.19
C ARG A 377 19.28 -31.17 -1.57
N GLN A 378 20.20 -31.93 -2.15
CA GLN A 378 21.63 -31.98 -1.80
C GLN A 378 22.46 -31.76 -3.08
N GLU A 379 23.78 -31.67 -2.97
CA GLU A 379 24.68 -31.49 -4.14
C GLU A 379 24.48 -32.56 -5.21
N GLY A 380 24.12 -33.79 -4.83
CA GLY A 380 23.83 -34.91 -5.73
C GLY A 380 22.39 -34.98 -6.29
N GLY A 381 21.51 -34.02 -5.97
CA GLY A 381 20.13 -33.98 -6.45
C GLY A 381 19.07 -34.12 -5.34
N TRP A 382 17.90 -34.66 -5.69
CA TRP A 382 16.79 -34.85 -4.76
C TRP A 382 17.02 -36.05 -3.85
N VAL A 383 16.80 -35.88 -2.56
CA VAL A 383 16.99 -36.91 -1.54
C VAL A 383 15.75 -37.01 -0.65
N VAL A 384 15.37 -38.26 -0.38
CA VAL A 384 14.32 -38.61 0.58
C VAL A 384 15.02 -38.96 1.89
N SER A 385 14.96 -38.09 2.89
CA SER A 385 15.61 -38.29 4.18
C SER A 385 14.82 -39.30 5.02
N LEU A 386 15.36 -40.51 5.21
CA LEU A 386 14.80 -41.58 6.04
C LEU A 386 15.88 -42.08 7.04
N GLY A 387 15.45 -42.68 8.15
CA GLY A 387 16.37 -43.21 9.18
C GLY A 387 17.21 -42.11 9.83
N ASP A 388 18.52 -42.34 9.98
CA ASP A 388 19.44 -41.40 10.63
C ASP A 388 19.50 -40.05 9.90
N GLY A 389 19.45 -40.06 8.57
CA GLY A 389 19.41 -38.84 7.76
C GLY A 389 18.12 -38.01 7.97
N PHE A 390 17.04 -38.62 8.46
CA PHE A 390 15.85 -37.88 8.89
C PHE A 390 16.08 -37.18 10.24
N ALA A 391 16.72 -37.87 11.20
CA ALA A 391 16.99 -37.33 12.52
C ALA A 391 17.90 -36.09 12.47
N GLU A 392 18.87 -36.05 11.54
CA GLU A 392 19.78 -34.91 11.37
C GLU A 392 19.08 -33.66 10.80
N VAL A 393 18.17 -33.82 9.85
CA VAL A 393 17.48 -32.69 9.20
C VAL A 393 16.25 -32.23 9.97
N MET A 394 15.67 -33.09 10.80
CA MET A 394 14.42 -32.83 11.52
C MET A 394 14.45 -31.53 12.35
N PRO A 395 15.49 -31.22 13.16
CA PRO A 395 15.56 -30.00 13.95
C PRO A 395 15.42 -28.69 13.14
N TRP A 396 15.81 -28.74 11.87
CA TRP A 396 15.77 -27.59 10.95
C TRP A 396 14.48 -27.53 10.13
N ARG A 397 13.79 -28.66 9.94
CA ARG A 397 12.61 -28.77 9.06
C ARG A 397 11.30 -28.62 9.83
N TRP A 398 11.15 -29.28 10.97
CA TRP A 398 9.85 -29.30 11.66
C TRP A 398 9.42 -27.94 12.22
N PRO A 399 10.29 -27.12 12.86
CA PRO A 399 9.85 -25.86 13.42
C PRO A 399 9.33 -24.95 12.31
N ARG A 400 10.03 -25.00 11.17
CA ARG A 400 9.74 -24.21 10.00
C ARG A 400 8.44 -24.61 9.30
N VAL A 401 8.17 -25.91 9.15
CA VAL A 401 6.89 -26.40 8.58
C VAL A 401 5.72 -26.03 9.49
N VAL A 402 5.86 -26.24 10.80
CA VAL A 402 4.82 -25.89 11.78
C VAL A 402 4.57 -24.38 11.83
N ALA A 403 5.62 -23.57 11.84
CA ALA A 403 5.50 -22.11 11.80
C ALA A 403 4.87 -21.61 10.50
N SER A 404 5.24 -22.18 9.36
CA SER A 404 4.65 -21.86 8.05
C SER A 404 3.15 -22.18 8.03
N LEU A 405 2.77 -23.37 8.53
CA LEU A 405 1.37 -23.77 8.70
C LEU A 405 0.62 -22.79 9.60
N ALA A 406 1.17 -22.51 10.79
CA ALA A 406 0.52 -21.66 11.78
C ALA A 406 0.35 -20.23 11.28
N ALA A 407 1.40 -19.63 10.70
CA ALA A 407 1.35 -18.29 10.14
C ALA A 407 0.42 -18.19 8.93
N GLY A 408 0.44 -19.18 8.03
CA GLY A 408 -0.48 -19.25 6.91
C GLY A 408 -1.94 -19.31 7.35
N ALA A 409 -2.24 -20.12 8.37
CA ALA A 409 -3.58 -20.27 8.91
C ALA A 409 -4.06 -19.01 9.66
N THR A 410 -3.24 -18.40 10.52
CA THR A 410 -3.61 -17.18 11.27
C THR A 410 -3.83 -15.99 10.35
N LEU A 411 -2.94 -15.77 9.37
CA LEU A 411 -3.11 -14.69 8.38
C LEU A 411 -4.34 -14.92 7.49
N ALA A 412 -4.61 -16.15 7.06
CA ALA A 412 -5.82 -16.47 6.31
C ALA A 412 -7.10 -16.29 7.13
N LEU A 413 -7.09 -16.67 8.42
CA LEU A 413 -8.21 -16.41 9.32
C LEU A 413 -8.45 -14.91 9.50
N ALA A 414 -7.40 -14.14 9.76
CA ALA A 414 -7.49 -12.68 9.86
C ALA A 414 -8.07 -12.07 8.59
N GLY A 415 -7.60 -12.50 7.42
CA GLY A 415 -8.14 -12.06 6.14
C GLY A 415 -9.60 -12.44 5.92
N ALA A 416 -10.00 -13.66 6.27
CA ALA A 416 -11.40 -14.08 6.19
C ALA A 416 -12.31 -13.25 7.10
N LEU A 417 -11.86 -12.93 8.32
CA LEU A 417 -12.57 -12.05 9.24
C LEU A 417 -12.76 -10.65 8.64
N VAL A 418 -11.67 -10.03 8.16
CA VAL A 418 -11.71 -8.67 7.58
C VAL A 418 -12.57 -8.64 6.31
N GLN A 419 -12.45 -9.62 5.42
CA GLN A 419 -13.23 -9.67 4.17
C GLN A 419 -14.73 -9.86 4.42
N ARG A 420 -15.12 -10.67 5.42
CA ARG A 420 -16.54 -10.83 5.79
C ARG A 420 -17.09 -9.61 6.53
N LEU A 421 -16.29 -9.00 7.41
CA LEU A 421 -16.66 -7.79 8.13
C LEU A 421 -16.92 -6.61 7.18
N THR A 422 -16.08 -6.48 6.15
CA THR A 422 -16.11 -5.34 5.21
C THR A 422 -16.98 -5.61 3.98
N GLY A 423 -17.37 -6.86 3.74
CA GLY A 423 -18.03 -7.25 2.48
C GLY A 423 -17.12 -7.12 1.26
N ASN A 424 -15.83 -6.81 1.43
CA ASN A 424 -14.88 -6.63 0.35
C ASN A 424 -14.01 -7.88 0.21
N PRO A 425 -14.11 -8.64 -0.90
CA PRO A 425 -13.36 -9.87 -1.08
C PRO A 425 -11.85 -9.66 -1.18
N LEU A 426 -11.38 -8.41 -1.32
CA LEU A 426 -9.97 -8.04 -1.47
C LEU A 426 -9.46 -7.22 -0.28
N ALA A 427 -10.22 -7.14 0.81
CA ALA A 427 -9.67 -6.63 2.05
C ALA A 427 -8.55 -7.57 2.54
N SER A 428 -7.37 -7.01 2.79
CA SER A 428 -6.22 -7.73 3.35
C SER A 428 -6.09 -7.39 4.84
N PRO A 429 -5.73 -8.36 5.70
CA PRO A 429 -5.44 -8.07 7.10
C PRO A 429 -4.22 -7.15 7.28
N GLU A 430 -3.29 -7.13 6.32
CA GLU A 430 -2.11 -6.26 6.31
C GLU A 430 -2.51 -4.77 6.27
N VAL A 431 -3.68 -4.47 5.68
CA VAL A 431 -4.24 -3.11 5.61
C VAL A 431 -4.64 -2.58 6.99
N LEU A 432 -4.73 -3.42 8.02
CA LEU A 432 -4.96 -2.96 9.40
C LEU A 432 -3.73 -2.29 10.03
N GLY A 433 -2.59 -2.15 9.35
CA GLY A 433 -1.39 -1.46 9.90
C GLY A 433 -0.69 -2.17 11.06
N VAL A 434 -1.27 -3.25 11.60
CA VAL A 434 -0.72 -4.05 12.70
C VAL A 434 0.65 -4.62 12.33
N SER A 435 0.80 -5.12 11.11
CA SER A 435 2.06 -5.68 10.62
C SER A 435 3.15 -4.63 10.50
N ALA A 436 2.80 -3.43 10.04
CA ALA A 436 3.72 -2.30 9.96
C ALA A 436 4.11 -1.76 11.34
N GLY A 437 3.17 -1.76 12.30
CA GLY A 437 3.44 -1.48 13.71
C GLY A 437 4.42 -2.47 14.33
N ALA A 438 4.28 -3.76 14.03
CA ALA A 438 5.23 -4.79 14.47
C ALA A 438 6.63 -4.56 13.91
N ALA A 439 6.74 -4.27 12.61
CA ALA A 439 8.00 -3.94 11.95
C ALA A 439 8.67 -2.71 12.59
N PHE A 440 7.89 -1.67 12.87
CA PHE A 440 8.38 -0.47 13.54
C PHE A 440 8.90 -0.76 14.95
N GLY A 441 8.18 -1.56 15.75
CA GLY A 441 8.62 -1.95 17.09
C GLY A 441 9.96 -2.70 17.09
N LEU A 442 10.14 -3.62 16.14
CA LEU A 442 11.40 -4.35 15.95
C LEU A 442 12.59 -3.42 15.62
N ILE A 443 12.36 -2.39 14.81
CA ILE A 443 13.41 -1.43 14.48
C ILE A 443 13.75 -0.53 15.65
N VAL A 444 12.74 -0.04 16.37
CA VAL A 444 12.98 0.79 17.55
C VAL A 444 13.87 0.05 18.55
N VAL A 445 13.58 -1.22 18.85
CA VAL A 445 14.44 -1.98 19.78
C VAL A 445 15.84 -2.24 19.19
N SER A 446 15.95 -2.46 17.88
CA SER A 446 17.24 -2.70 17.21
C SER A 446 18.12 -1.45 17.12
N LEU A 447 17.53 -0.25 17.22
CA LEU A 447 18.27 1.03 17.31
C LEU A 447 18.66 1.37 18.75
N LEU A 448 17.85 0.96 19.73
CA LEU A 448 18.10 1.22 21.15
C LEU A 448 19.08 0.20 21.77
N VAL A 449 19.15 -1.00 21.20
CA VAL A 449 19.96 -2.11 21.70
C VAL A 449 20.78 -2.68 20.55
N ALA A 450 22.11 -2.71 20.70
CA ALA A 450 23.02 -3.13 19.64
C ALA A 450 22.86 -4.62 19.23
N LEU A 451 22.54 -5.49 20.20
CA LEU A 451 22.32 -6.91 20.01
C LEU A 451 21.05 -7.34 20.76
N PRO A 452 19.86 -6.98 20.25
CA PRO A 452 18.61 -7.36 20.90
C PRO A 452 18.47 -8.89 20.85
N ASP A 453 18.18 -9.49 21.99
CA ASP A 453 17.88 -10.91 22.02
C ASP A 453 16.50 -11.17 21.37
N ARG A 454 16.19 -12.46 21.17
CA ARG A 454 14.94 -12.86 20.52
C ARG A 454 13.69 -12.47 21.30
N ALA A 455 13.74 -12.51 22.63
CA ALA A 455 12.60 -12.14 23.46
C ALA A 455 12.31 -10.64 23.36
N MET A 456 13.35 -9.81 23.31
CA MET A 456 13.24 -8.38 23.06
C MET A 456 12.66 -8.08 21.69
N LEU A 457 13.10 -8.78 20.64
CA LEU A 457 12.54 -8.63 19.30
C LEU A 457 11.05 -9.00 19.27
N LEU A 458 10.66 -10.18 19.77
CA LEU A 458 9.26 -10.60 19.81
C LEU A 458 8.39 -9.68 20.68
N GLY A 459 8.92 -9.26 21.83
CA GLY A 459 8.25 -8.33 22.74
C GLY A 459 8.04 -6.95 22.11
N ALA A 460 9.06 -6.39 21.46
CA ALA A 460 8.98 -5.09 20.81
C ALA A 460 8.08 -5.12 19.58
N GLY A 461 8.16 -6.16 18.76
CA GLY A 461 7.24 -6.37 17.64
C GLY A 461 5.78 -6.54 18.11
N GLY A 462 5.55 -7.33 19.16
CA GLY A 462 4.24 -7.47 19.79
C GLY A 462 3.70 -6.16 20.34
N ALA A 463 4.53 -5.39 21.04
CA ALA A 463 4.17 -4.07 21.56
C ALA A 463 3.82 -3.09 20.43
N GLY A 464 4.62 -3.06 19.35
CA GLY A 464 4.34 -2.23 18.18
C GLY A 464 3.02 -2.59 17.49
N ALA A 465 2.71 -3.88 17.37
CA ALA A 465 1.43 -4.37 16.87
C ALA A 465 0.25 -3.91 17.76
N VAL A 466 0.39 -4.01 19.08
CA VAL A 466 -0.63 -3.57 20.05
C VAL A 466 -0.82 -2.05 19.98
N VAL A 467 0.25 -1.26 19.90
CA VAL A 467 0.17 0.20 19.75
C VAL A 467 -0.59 0.57 18.48
N SER A 468 -0.28 -0.08 17.35
CA SER A 468 -0.99 0.16 16.08
C SER A 468 -2.48 -0.20 16.19
N LEU A 469 -2.80 -1.35 16.82
CA LEU A 469 -4.18 -1.75 17.06
C LEU A 469 -4.92 -0.72 17.93
N LEU A 470 -4.34 -0.32 19.06
CA LEU A 470 -4.94 0.67 19.96
C LEU A 470 -5.16 2.02 19.27
N ALA A 471 -4.22 2.46 18.43
CA ALA A 471 -4.36 3.67 17.64
C ALA A 471 -5.59 3.59 16.73
N ILE A 472 -5.74 2.51 15.95
CA ILE A 472 -6.87 2.32 15.03
C ILE A 472 -8.19 2.22 15.79
N LEU A 473 -8.22 1.50 16.91
CA LEU A 473 -9.42 1.40 17.75
C LEU A 473 -9.81 2.77 18.33
N ALA A 474 -8.86 3.54 18.83
CA ALA A 474 -9.10 4.88 19.36
C ALA A 474 -9.66 5.84 18.29
N LEU A 475 -9.10 5.79 17.08
CA LEU A 475 -9.57 6.57 15.93
C LEU A 475 -10.97 6.11 15.47
N GLY A 476 -11.19 4.79 15.41
CA GLY A 476 -12.44 4.18 14.97
C GLY A 476 -13.62 4.40 15.92
N ARG A 477 -13.38 4.66 17.22
CA ARG A 477 -14.44 4.97 18.20
C ARG A 477 -15.30 6.17 17.78
N ARG A 478 -14.69 7.21 17.19
CA ARG A 478 -15.41 8.41 16.70
C ARG A 478 -16.29 8.14 15.48
N ALA A 479 -16.12 6.99 14.86
CA ALA A 479 -16.78 6.56 13.63
C ALA A 479 -17.65 5.31 13.81
N ALA A 480 -18.02 4.98 15.05
CA ALA A 480 -18.77 3.76 15.37
C ALA A 480 -18.12 2.46 14.82
N LEU A 481 -16.79 2.46 14.72
CA LEU A 481 -15.98 1.36 14.21
C LEU A 481 -16.41 0.90 12.79
N ALA A 482 -16.79 1.85 11.93
CA ALA A 482 -17.08 1.56 10.53
C ALA A 482 -15.86 0.87 9.85
N PRO A 483 -16.03 -0.33 9.26
CA PRO A 483 -14.91 -1.13 8.73
C PRO A 483 -14.08 -0.38 7.69
N GLU A 484 -14.70 0.41 6.83
CA GLU A 484 -14.02 1.18 5.78
C GLU A 484 -13.08 2.22 6.40
N GLN A 485 -13.53 2.93 7.43
CA GLN A 485 -12.70 3.94 8.10
C GLN A 485 -11.53 3.30 8.85
N MET A 486 -11.73 2.11 9.40
CA MET A 486 -10.67 1.37 10.08
C MET A 486 -9.63 0.84 9.11
N LEU A 487 -10.03 0.33 7.94
CA LEU A 487 -9.09 -0.02 6.87
C LEU A 487 -8.27 1.19 6.43
N LEU A 488 -8.91 2.34 6.21
CA LEU A 488 -8.20 3.54 5.80
C LEU A 488 -7.24 4.09 6.87
N ALA A 489 -7.63 4.01 8.15
CA ALA A 489 -6.73 4.31 9.27
C ALA A 489 -5.52 3.38 9.27
N GLY A 490 -5.74 2.09 9.00
CA GLY A 490 -4.67 1.13 8.87
C GLY A 490 -3.77 1.36 7.64
N ILE A 491 -4.31 1.75 6.47
CA ILE A 491 -3.50 2.20 5.30
C ILE A 491 -2.62 3.39 5.69
N ALA A 492 -3.19 4.36 6.42
CA ALA A 492 -2.46 5.54 6.88
C ALA A 492 -1.28 5.12 7.77
N LEU A 493 -1.52 4.30 8.79
CA LEU A 493 -0.46 3.82 9.68
C LEU A 493 0.58 2.98 8.94
N THR A 494 0.15 2.08 8.04
CA THR A 494 1.05 1.28 7.19
C THR A 494 1.98 2.17 6.38
N THR A 495 1.43 3.21 5.76
CA THR A 495 2.20 4.16 4.95
C THR A 495 3.18 4.96 5.81
N GLY A 496 2.78 5.39 7.01
CA GLY A 496 3.64 6.16 7.92
C GLY A 496 4.78 5.35 8.50
N PHE A 497 4.47 4.17 9.02
CA PHE A 497 5.51 3.25 9.47
C PHE A 497 6.40 2.87 8.30
N GLY A 498 5.85 2.54 7.13
CA GLY A 498 6.64 2.28 5.91
C GLY A 498 7.56 3.42 5.51
N ALA A 499 7.12 4.68 5.63
CA ALA A 499 7.96 5.85 5.40
C ALA A 499 9.13 5.93 6.42
N LEU A 500 8.86 5.67 7.70
CA LEU A 500 9.90 5.59 8.73
C LEU A 500 10.89 4.45 8.45
N LEU A 501 10.39 3.26 8.04
CA LEU A 501 11.23 2.14 7.63
C LEU A 501 12.17 2.56 6.49
N THR A 502 11.64 3.21 5.45
CA THR A 502 12.43 3.66 4.31
C THR A 502 13.50 4.67 4.71
N ILE A 503 13.16 5.65 5.55
CA ILE A 503 14.13 6.64 6.07
C ILE A 503 15.24 5.95 6.86
N LEU A 504 14.89 5.03 7.75
CA LEU A 504 15.86 4.31 8.58
C LEU A 504 16.71 3.35 7.76
N MET A 505 16.18 2.72 6.72
CA MET A 505 16.94 1.85 5.83
C MET A 505 18.03 2.59 5.04
N ILE A 506 17.87 3.90 4.85
CA ILE A 506 18.83 4.76 4.15
C ILE A 506 19.99 5.17 5.06
N SER A 507 19.83 5.12 6.39
CA SER A 507 20.92 5.46 7.32
C SER A 507 22.14 4.55 7.20
N GLY A 508 21.97 3.35 6.61
CA GLY A 508 23.03 2.36 6.45
C GLY A 508 23.33 1.56 7.72
N ASP A 509 22.52 1.73 8.78
CA ASP A 509 22.71 1.02 10.04
C ASP A 509 22.65 -0.51 9.84
N PRO A 510 23.70 -1.27 10.23
CA PRO A 510 23.74 -2.72 10.11
C PRO A 510 22.55 -3.44 10.76
N ALA A 511 22.03 -2.92 11.87
CA ALA A 511 20.87 -3.48 12.56
C ALA A 511 19.61 -3.39 11.67
N VAL A 512 19.46 -2.28 10.94
CA VAL A 512 18.36 -2.06 10.00
C VAL A 512 18.53 -2.89 8.72
N VAL A 513 19.75 -3.22 8.32
CA VAL A 513 20.02 -4.15 7.19
C VAL A 513 19.53 -5.57 7.52
N MET A 514 19.80 -6.06 8.73
CA MET A 514 19.35 -7.41 9.17
C MET A 514 17.82 -7.55 9.18
N LEU A 515 17.10 -6.44 9.37
CA LEU A 515 15.64 -6.38 9.35
C LEU A 515 15.03 -6.52 7.95
N ARG A 516 15.78 -6.27 6.87
CA ARG A 516 15.27 -6.42 5.48
C ARG A 516 14.85 -7.84 5.13
N ALA A 517 15.62 -8.83 5.58
CA ALA A 517 15.29 -10.23 5.33
C ALA A 517 14.03 -10.67 6.11
N TRP A 518 13.75 -10.04 7.25
CA TRP A 518 12.54 -10.30 8.03
C TRP A 518 11.32 -9.62 7.40
N THR A 519 11.44 -8.38 6.92
CA THR A 519 10.32 -7.69 6.25
C THR A 519 9.86 -8.46 5.01
N ALA A 520 10.76 -9.17 4.32
CA ALA A 520 10.42 -10.04 3.18
C ALA A 520 9.66 -11.33 3.54
N GLY A 521 9.48 -11.63 4.83
CA GLY A 521 8.67 -12.74 5.31
C GLY A 521 9.35 -14.11 5.34
N SER A 522 10.51 -14.19 6.00
CA SER A 522 11.32 -15.41 6.06
C SER A 522 11.01 -16.27 7.29
N THR A 523 10.70 -17.54 7.05
CA THR A 523 10.54 -18.61 8.04
C THR A 523 11.86 -19.35 8.34
N ALA A 524 12.95 -18.95 7.68
CA ALA A 524 14.22 -19.69 7.72
C ALA A 524 14.90 -19.72 9.10
N ARG A 525 14.58 -18.76 9.99
CA ARG A 525 15.20 -18.59 11.31
C ARG A 525 14.28 -18.96 12.49
N VAL A 526 13.16 -19.63 12.21
CA VAL A 526 12.23 -20.09 13.24
C VAL A 526 12.91 -21.19 14.08
N ALA A 527 12.97 -21.01 15.40
CA ALA A 527 13.39 -22.10 16.29
C ALA A 527 12.17 -22.86 16.87
N PRO A 528 12.36 -24.07 17.44
CA PRO A 528 11.30 -24.90 18.01
C PRO A 528 10.26 -24.16 18.84
N ASP A 529 10.70 -23.29 19.75
CA ASP A 529 9.81 -22.58 20.67
C ASP A 529 8.89 -21.59 19.94
N ASP A 530 9.35 -20.95 18.85
CA ASP A 530 8.50 -20.08 18.03
C ASP A 530 7.44 -20.90 17.30
N ALA A 531 7.79 -22.09 16.83
CA ALA A 531 6.86 -22.95 16.12
C ALA A 531 5.73 -23.43 17.04
N VAL A 532 6.07 -23.82 18.26
CA VAL A 532 5.10 -24.20 19.29
C VAL A 532 4.25 -23.00 19.70
N ALA A 533 4.88 -21.83 19.92
CA ALA A 533 4.15 -20.61 20.25
C ALA A 533 3.19 -20.19 19.12
N ALA A 534 3.62 -20.27 17.85
CA ALA A 534 2.79 -19.98 16.69
C ALA A 534 1.56 -20.92 16.62
N LEU A 535 1.77 -22.22 16.87
CA LEU A 535 0.70 -23.21 16.90
C LEU A 535 -0.27 -22.96 18.06
N ALA A 536 0.25 -22.61 19.24
CA ALA A 536 -0.57 -22.25 20.40
C ALA A 536 -1.42 -21.00 20.13
N LEU A 537 -0.84 -19.96 19.53
CA LEU A 537 -1.55 -18.75 19.12
C LEU A 537 -2.63 -19.03 18.07
N LEU A 538 -2.36 -19.91 17.10
CA LEU A 538 -3.38 -20.39 16.17
C LEU A 538 -4.52 -21.10 16.91
N GLY A 539 -4.20 -21.97 17.86
CA GLY A 539 -5.19 -22.69 18.67
C GLY A 539 -6.07 -21.75 19.49
N ILE A 540 -5.47 -20.75 20.16
CA ILE A 540 -6.18 -19.71 20.91
C ILE A 540 -7.09 -18.91 19.97
N GLY A 541 -6.55 -18.45 18.84
CA GLY A 541 -7.32 -17.69 17.85
C GLY A 541 -8.49 -18.49 17.27
N ALA A 542 -8.29 -19.77 16.98
CA ALA A 542 -9.33 -20.68 16.53
C ALA A 542 -10.42 -20.91 17.59
N ALA A 543 -10.03 -21.04 18.87
CA ALA A 543 -10.95 -21.17 19.99
C ALA A 543 -11.81 -19.90 20.20
N CYS A 544 -11.33 -18.73 19.78
CA CYS A 544 -12.09 -17.47 19.82
C CYS A 544 -13.08 -17.29 18.65
N LEU A 545 -13.04 -18.13 17.59
CA LEU A 545 -13.91 -17.98 16.41
C LEU A 545 -15.39 -18.33 16.64
N PRO A 546 -15.78 -19.40 17.37
CA PRO A 546 -17.18 -19.83 17.51
C PRO A 546 -18.19 -18.72 17.87
N PRO A 547 -17.94 -17.81 18.85
CA PRO A 547 -18.89 -16.74 19.15
C PRO A 547 -19.04 -15.74 17.99
N VAL A 548 -18.01 -15.59 17.17
CA VAL A 548 -17.95 -14.63 16.07
C VAL A 548 -18.65 -15.14 14.80
N VAL A 549 -18.73 -16.46 14.62
CA VAL A 549 -19.35 -17.12 13.44
C VAL A 549 -20.75 -16.57 13.17
N ARG A 550 -21.61 -16.50 14.20
CA ARG A 550 -22.98 -15.99 14.08
C ARG A 550 -23.00 -14.54 13.63
N TRP A 551 -22.13 -13.70 14.21
CA TRP A 551 -22.06 -12.28 13.84
C TRP A 551 -21.68 -12.11 12.38
N LEU A 552 -20.70 -12.87 11.89
CA LEU A 552 -20.23 -12.79 10.50
C LEU A 552 -21.27 -13.28 9.49
N ASP A 553 -22.16 -14.22 9.85
CA ASP A 553 -23.25 -14.66 8.97
C ASP A 553 -24.40 -13.64 8.89
N LEU A 554 -24.58 -12.83 9.92
CA LEU A 554 -25.65 -11.84 10.02
C LEU A 554 -25.25 -10.45 9.49
N MET A 555 -23.98 -10.06 9.62
CA MET A 555 -23.49 -8.75 9.15
C MET A 555 -23.73 -8.45 7.66
N PRO A 556 -23.61 -9.41 6.73
CA PRO A 556 -23.92 -9.18 5.32
C PRO A 556 -25.39 -8.83 5.03
N LEU A 557 -26.31 -9.02 6.00
CA LEU A 557 -27.73 -8.65 5.86
C LEU A 557 -27.99 -7.15 6.04
N GLY A 558 -26.97 -6.38 6.44
CA GLY A 558 -27.06 -4.95 6.69
C GLY A 558 -27.24 -4.60 8.17
N ASP A 559 -26.88 -3.36 8.51
CA ASP A 559 -26.84 -2.88 9.90
C ASP A 559 -28.22 -2.88 10.59
N SER A 560 -29.28 -2.51 9.86
CA SER A 560 -30.65 -2.48 10.39
C SER A 560 -31.18 -3.88 10.68
N THR A 561 -31.01 -4.82 9.74
CA THR A 561 -31.41 -6.22 9.89
C THR A 561 -30.59 -6.91 10.98
N GLY A 562 -29.29 -6.63 11.06
CA GLY A 562 -28.43 -7.13 12.12
C GLY A 562 -28.87 -6.68 13.52
N GLN A 563 -29.18 -5.39 13.69
CA GLN A 563 -29.70 -4.85 14.95
C GLN A 563 -31.05 -5.47 15.33
N ALA A 564 -31.96 -5.64 14.36
CA ALA A 564 -33.25 -6.29 14.58
C ALA A 564 -33.12 -7.76 15.04
N LEU A 565 -32.04 -8.43 14.63
CA LEU A 565 -31.69 -9.80 15.05
C LEU A 565 -30.87 -9.86 16.36
N GLY A 566 -30.72 -8.72 17.06
CA GLY A 566 -30.07 -8.61 18.37
C GLY A 566 -28.55 -8.44 18.34
N LEU A 567 -27.95 -8.06 17.21
CA LEU A 567 -26.51 -7.80 17.14
C LEU A 567 -26.14 -6.42 17.71
N SER A 568 -25.22 -6.41 18.67
CA SER A 568 -24.52 -5.19 19.07
C SER A 568 -23.43 -4.86 18.03
N LEU A 569 -23.75 -4.00 17.06
CA LEU A 569 -22.83 -3.69 15.94
C LEU A 569 -21.45 -3.24 16.42
N GLY A 570 -21.39 -2.28 17.35
CA GLY A 570 -20.12 -1.75 17.87
C GLY A 570 -19.28 -2.82 18.58
N GLY A 571 -19.91 -3.61 19.46
CA GLY A 571 -19.23 -4.67 20.21
C GLY A 571 -18.75 -5.81 19.31
N SER A 572 -19.59 -6.24 18.36
CA SER A 572 -19.27 -7.30 17.41
C SER A 572 -18.13 -6.88 16.48
N ARG A 573 -18.18 -5.65 15.93
CA ARG A 573 -17.12 -5.08 15.08
C ARG A 573 -15.80 -4.99 15.87
N LEU A 574 -15.84 -4.44 17.08
CA LEU A 574 -14.66 -4.34 17.96
C LEU A 574 -14.00 -5.70 18.20
N ALA A 575 -14.79 -6.71 18.56
CA ALA A 575 -14.29 -8.05 18.83
C ALA A 575 -13.67 -8.68 17.58
N ILE A 576 -14.32 -8.58 16.41
CA ILE A 576 -13.80 -9.12 15.15
C ILE A 576 -12.50 -8.44 14.74
N LEU A 577 -12.44 -7.11 14.83
CA LEU A 577 -11.26 -6.33 14.45
C LEU A 577 -10.09 -6.60 15.39
N THR A 578 -10.37 -6.75 16.68
CA THR A 578 -9.37 -7.12 17.68
C THR A 578 -8.84 -8.53 17.42
N LEU A 579 -9.73 -9.50 17.17
CA LEU A 579 -9.33 -10.87 16.84
C LEU A 579 -8.53 -10.94 15.53
N ALA A 580 -8.98 -10.24 14.48
CA ALA A 580 -8.28 -10.17 13.21
C ALA A 580 -6.90 -9.53 13.38
N ALA A 581 -6.78 -8.45 14.15
CA ALA A 581 -5.51 -7.80 14.44
C ALA A 581 -4.56 -8.72 15.24
N LEU A 582 -5.04 -9.42 16.27
CA LEU A 582 -4.22 -10.35 17.05
C LEU A 582 -3.72 -11.53 16.19
N LEU A 583 -4.60 -12.12 15.36
CA LEU A 583 -4.21 -13.15 14.40
C LEU A 583 -3.19 -12.63 13.38
N THR A 584 -3.36 -11.39 12.92
CA THR A 584 -2.41 -10.72 12.00
C THR A 584 -1.06 -10.52 12.65
N ALA A 585 -1.02 -10.04 13.90
CA ALA A 585 0.20 -9.85 14.68
C ALA A 585 0.92 -11.18 14.89
N ALA A 586 0.20 -12.23 15.30
CA ALA A 586 0.75 -13.57 15.48
C ALA A 586 1.38 -14.11 14.19
N GLY A 587 0.67 -14.01 13.06
CA GLY A 587 1.21 -14.43 11.77
C GLY A 587 2.41 -13.59 11.32
N THR A 588 2.37 -12.27 11.54
CA THR A 588 3.44 -11.34 11.15
C THR A 588 4.72 -11.56 11.95
N LEU A 589 4.63 -11.82 13.25
CA LEU A 589 5.83 -12.07 14.06
C LEU A 589 6.57 -13.33 13.62
N VAL A 590 5.85 -14.33 13.13
CA VAL A 590 6.40 -15.63 12.71
C VAL A 590 6.90 -15.60 11.27
N ALA A 591 6.08 -15.12 10.34
CA ALA A 591 6.35 -15.21 8.90
C ALA A 591 6.61 -13.85 8.25
N GLY A 592 6.71 -12.77 9.01
CA GLY A 592 6.88 -11.40 8.51
C GLY A 592 5.61 -10.78 7.89
N PRO A 593 5.67 -9.49 7.51
CA PRO A 593 4.51 -8.72 7.06
C PRO A 593 4.07 -9.02 5.63
N LEU A 594 4.93 -9.65 4.82
CA LEU A 594 4.70 -9.94 3.40
C LEU A 594 4.31 -11.40 3.23
N SER A 595 3.01 -11.70 3.04
CA SER A 595 2.59 -13.09 2.89
C SER A 595 1.55 -13.32 1.80
N PHE A 596 0.73 -12.34 1.42
CA PHE A 596 -0.36 -12.49 0.42
C PHE A 596 -1.45 -13.51 0.78
N VAL A 597 -1.16 -14.43 1.70
CA VAL A 597 -2.01 -15.55 2.10
C VAL A 597 -3.32 -15.03 2.71
N GLY A 598 -3.25 -13.96 3.50
CA GLY A 598 -4.43 -13.30 4.06
C GLY A 598 -5.40 -12.78 3.01
N LEU A 599 -4.94 -12.46 1.81
CA LEU A 599 -5.79 -12.02 0.70
C LEU A 599 -6.34 -13.21 -0.09
N VAL A 600 -5.45 -14.12 -0.51
CA VAL A 600 -5.75 -15.20 -1.48
C VAL A 600 -6.49 -16.38 -0.86
N ALA A 601 -6.06 -16.85 0.32
CA ALA A 601 -6.62 -18.07 0.90
C ALA A 601 -8.14 -17.98 1.16
N PRO A 602 -8.68 -16.87 1.69
CA PRO A 602 -10.13 -16.74 1.86
C PRO A 602 -10.91 -16.71 0.54
N GLN A 603 -10.30 -16.23 -0.54
CA GLN A 603 -10.91 -16.24 -1.86
C GLN A 603 -10.93 -17.65 -2.45
N VAL A 604 -9.85 -18.42 -2.29
CA VAL A 604 -9.79 -19.84 -2.66
C VAL A 604 -10.89 -20.62 -1.93
N ALA A 605 -11.07 -20.37 -0.63
CA ALA A 605 -12.16 -20.97 0.16
C ALA A 605 -13.55 -20.61 -0.39
N ARG A 606 -13.78 -19.35 -0.79
CA ARG A 606 -15.05 -18.92 -1.42
C ARG A 606 -15.29 -19.58 -2.78
N LEU A 607 -14.26 -19.66 -3.62
CA LEU A 607 -14.34 -20.32 -4.93
C LEU A 607 -14.61 -21.82 -4.80
N ALA A 608 -14.13 -22.44 -3.72
CA ALA A 608 -14.47 -23.81 -3.36
C ALA A 608 -15.90 -23.96 -2.79
N GLY A 609 -16.75 -22.94 -2.88
CA GLY A 609 -18.16 -22.97 -2.47
C GLY A 609 -18.37 -22.98 -0.95
N LEU A 610 -17.36 -22.60 -0.16
CA LEU A 610 -17.45 -22.50 1.30
C LEU A 610 -18.03 -21.13 1.69
N ALA A 611 -19.35 -20.99 1.60
CA ALA A 611 -20.03 -19.69 1.74
C ALA A 611 -20.40 -19.29 3.18
N ARG A 612 -20.76 -20.27 4.03
CA ARG A 612 -21.13 -20.03 5.45
C ARG A 612 -19.91 -19.67 6.29
N ALA A 613 -20.08 -18.88 7.35
CA ALA A 613 -19.00 -18.41 8.24
C ALA A 613 -18.02 -19.51 8.63
N ALA A 614 -18.50 -20.55 9.31
CA ALA A 614 -17.64 -21.59 9.87
C ALA A 614 -16.88 -22.37 8.77
N PRO A 615 -17.52 -22.91 7.72
CA PRO A 615 -16.79 -23.53 6.61
C PRO A 615 -15.84 -22.59 5.89
N HIS A 616 -16.20 -21.31 5.72
CA HIS A 616 -15.35 -20.32 5.07
C HIS A 616 -14.08 -20.08 5.90
N LEU A 617 -14.20 -19.87 7.21
CA LEU A 617 -13.08 -19.68 8.13
C LEU A 617 -12.16 -20.91 8.16
N ALA A 618 -12.73 -22.12 8.34
CA ALA A 618 -11.96 -23.36 8.36
C ALA A 618 -11.26 -23.64 7.02
N GLY A 619 -11.96 -23.44 5.91
CA GLY A 619 -11.38 -23.55 4.57
C GLY A 619 -10.28 -22.52 4.31
N SER A 620 -10.47 -21.29 4.79
CA SER A 620 -9.45 -20.23 4.67
C SER A 620 -8.19 -20.59 5.44
N ALA A 621 -8.33 -21.06 6.69
CA ALA A 621 -7.20 -21.49 7.52
C ALA A 621 -6.39 -22.61 6.84
N LEU A 622 -7.07 -23.64 6.34
CA LEU A 622 -6.42 -24.77 5.64
C LEU A 622 -5.79 -24.34 4.32
N ALA A 623 -6.47 -23.53 3.52
CA ALA A 623 -5.91 -23.00 2.28
C ALA A 623 -4.67 -22.14 2.57
N GLY A 624 -4.69 -21.35 3.64
CA GLY A 624 -3.55 -20.53 4.04
C GLY A 624 -2.36 -21.34 4.49
N ALA A 625 -2.60 -22.35 5.33
CA ALA A 625 -1.59 -23.33 5.72
C ALA A 625 -0.98 -24.07 4.50
N LEU A 626 -1.83 -24.52 3.57
CA LEU A 626 -1.38 -25.19 2.33
C LEU A 626 -0.47 -24.29 1.49
N ILE A 627 -0.91 -23.05 1.24
CA ILE A 627 -0.13 -22.08 0.45
C ILE A 627 1.22 -21.82 1.13
N MET A 628 1.23 -21.58 2.44
CA MET A 628 2.46 -21.20 3.13
C MET A 628 3.44 -22.37 3.28
N VAL A 629 2.96 -23.59 3.58
CA VAL A 629 3.83 -24.79 3.61
C VAL A 629 4.39 -25.10 2.23
N ALA A 630 3.58 -24.97 1.17
CA ALA A 630 4.05 -25.14 -0.21
C ALA A 630 5.09 -24.09 -0.58
N ALA A 631 4.83 -22.82 -0.26
CA ALA A 631 5.75 -21.71 -0.53
C ALA A 631 7.07 -21.87 0.23
N ASP A 632 7.00 -22.32 1.49
CA ASP A 632 8.16 -22.62 2.31
C ASP A 632 8.99 -23.79 1.77
N PHE A 633 8.33 -24.84 1.26
CA PHE A 633 9.01 -25.94 0.58
C PHE A 633 9.68 -25.47 -0.71
N VAL A 634 8.95 -24.77 -1.59
CA VAL A 634 9.49 -24.25 -2.86
C VAL A 634 10.64 -23.27 -2.60
N GLY A 635 10.50 -22.37 -1.62
CA GLY A 635 11.53 -21.40 -1.26
C GLY A 635 12.85 -22.04 -0.80
N ARG A 636 12.80 -23.22 -0.17
CA ARG A 636 13.98 -24.01 0.21
C ARG A 636 14.61 -24.77 -0.96
N MET A 637 13.80 -25.25 -1.89
CA MET A 637 14.25 -26.21 -2.91
C MET A 637 14.61 -25.56 -4.25
N ALA A 638 13.98 -24.42 -4.59
CA ALA A 638 14.13 -23.80 -5.90
C ALA A 638 15.50 -23.16 -6.13
N PHE A 639 16.13 -22.62 -5.07
CA PHE A 639 17.38 -21.83 -5.16
C PHE A 639 18.54 -22.41 -4.35
N PHE A 640 18.50 -23.71 -4.01
CA PHE A 640 19.54 -24.38 -3.23
C PHE A 640 20.96 -24.09 -3.76
N PRO A 641 21.95 -23.74 -2.90
CA PRO A 641 21.89 -23.74 -1.42
C PRO A 641 21.21 -22.49 -0.81
N ASP A 642 20.98 -21.44 -1.59
CA ASP A 642 20.26 -20.25 -1.15
C ASP A 642 18.75 -20.51 -0.98
N GLN A 643 18.07 -19.65 -0.22
CA GLN A 643 16.67 -19.84 0.11
C GLN A 643 15.88 -18.55 -0.02
N LEU A 644 14.70 -18.64 -0.62
CA LEU A 644 13.78 -17.52 -0.71
C LEU A 644 12.85 -17.46 0.52
N PRO A 645 12.46 -16.25 0.96
CA PRO A 645 11.42 -16.08 1.97
C PRO A 645 10.11 -16.71 1.54
N ALA A 646 9.48 -17.49 2.41
CA ALA A 646 8.24 -18.21 2.11
C ALA A 646 7.10 -17.24 1.74
N GLY A 647 6.99 -16.11 2.46
CA GLY A 647 5.98 -15.09 2.18
C GLY A 647 6.12 -14.45 0.80
N LEU A 648 7.36 -14.23 0.34
CA LEU A 648 7.66 -13.75 -1.00
C LEU A 648 7.25 -14.77 -2.08
N VAL A 649 7.57 -16.05 -1.88
CA VAL A 649 7.18 -17.13 -2.80
C VAL A 649 5.65 -17.22 -2.88
N ALA A 650 4.95 -17.12 -1.74
CA ALA A 650 3.50 -17.09 -1.70
C ALA A 650 2.91 -15.90 -2.48
N ALA A 651 3.52 -14.71 -2.39
CA ALA A 651 3.12 -13.53 -3.16
C ALA A 651 3.33 -13.70 -4.68
N LEU A 652 4.47 -14.26 -5.09
CA LEU A 652 4.80 -14.52 -6.50
C LEU A 652 3.82 -15.49 -7.17
N VAL A 653 3.27 -16.45 -6.42
CA VAL A 653 2.24 -17.39 -6.91
C VAL A 653 0.83 -16.80 -6.79
N GLY A 654 0.54 -16.12 -5.67
CA GLY A 654 -0.78 -15.60 -5.35
C GLY A 654 -1.22 -14.42 -6.24
N ALA A 655 -0.30 -13.54 -6.63
CA ALA A 655 -0.65 -12.36 -7.42
C ALA A 655 -1.09 -12.71 -8.87
N PRO A 656 -0.38 -13.57 -9.64
CA PRO A 656 -0.86 -14.04 -10.94
C PRO A 656 -2.20 -14.78 -10.86
N PHE A 657 -2.40 -15.60 -9.83
CA PHE A 657 -3.69 -16.27 -9.59
C PHE A 657 -4.83 -15.27 -9.43
N MET A 658 -4.58 -14.16 -8.71
CA MET A 658 -5.55 -13.08 -8.58
C MET A 658 -5.82 -12.33 -9.88
N MET A 659 -4.80 -12.05 -10.68
CA MET A 659 -5.00 -11.43 -12.00
C MET A 659 -5.88 -12.31 -12.88
N TRP A 660 -5.60 -13.61 -12.92
CA TRP A 660 -6.40 -14.57 -13.68
C TRP A 660 -7.86 -14.61 -13.23
N LEU A 661 -8.10 -14.58 -11.91
CA LEU A 661 -9.45 -14.56 -11.37
C LEU A 661 -10.21 -13.29 -11.74
N LEU A 662 -9.54 -12.13 -11.66
CA LEU A 662 -10.09 -10.84 -12.04
C LEU A 662 -10.37 -10.74 -13.55
N ALA A 663 -9.55 -11.39 -14.38
CA ALA A 663 -9.73 -11.40 -15.84
C ALA A 663 -10.91 -12.27 -16.30
N ARG A 664 -11.18 -13.39 -15.59
CA ARG A 664 -12.26 -14.34 -15.94
C ARG A 664 -13.65 -13.87 -15.56
N ARG A 665 -13.75 -13.03 -14.54
CA ARG A 665 -15.00 -12.43 -14.08
C ARG A 665 -15.17 -11.06 -14.70
#